data_AF-A0A4R8CIB0-F1
#
_entry.id   AF-A0A4R8CIB0-F1
#
_cell.length_a   1.000
_cell.length_b   1.000
_cell.length_c   1.000
_cell.angle_alpha   90.00
_cell.angle_beta   90.00
_cell.angle_gamma   90.00
#
_symmetry.space_group_name_H-M   'P 1'
#
loop_
_entity.id
_entity.type
_entity.pdbx_description
1 polymer ?
#
loop_
_entity_poly.entity_id
_entity_poly.type
_entity_poly.pdbx_seq_one_letter_code
_entity_poly.pdbx_strand_id
1 'polypeptide(L)'
;MTDHEIRIALVLNGGVSLAVWMGGVTHELDLIRRASGGSDAPPSQPYDAVLADRWRELCHRGEERRRVVVDVIAGTSAGGLNGSLLATAIANGSTLDPDGDNGPWLRQKWVGLGSLDVGKLVPSAGVKTTSVLDGKYFLQQLEDLLKGVADAGDSDAEEPVTLFVTASGLGVQQFKAKDAAGQAFVVPDHRYLYGFTSEDAPTYDGARRKFSVKDKNGLKDTELLARAARASASFPAAFGPVLETPELAASPPRMQPGPAEAGSWLVDGGVLDNAPFGPVLDVVARRPVTGKATRYVLYVVPSAGIGHASTALPGAKEPSWRVAALSAVQFPREVDFRSDVEQLERLLLEADASWSDTQRLFDRCLKQPEERARLKAAATALQPAYSRGRAAGGVWEAVTIASHDQSTVLDAATALSEPEIDEILATDHPWVPGPDGSTTAVRNDADGNPSWLWGTGAAERTVRLILRSLRNQISKAPRAERAELDKRLTATSDCLMKVQAVRDALDDALAAAHLDLRPAGGAEAVAVGLNDIFEQLQIQRALGDAFAELVAIVGWELVDTALEVEIVSRCTSARTPQQRSAPFQFLRLGPDIPLAVLDELQEGSIANQLNERILYGSQVGHFGAFGAADWRRWDWLMGRLHCVAHLGAMLGADGDWIRETQRQVLQAEGWEIKAVAERIERLAQDFPVDAGIGALVTMRNELNASPEGRAITKGIADRMVDVSSGLGPEVGNWVKAAAGRKHQPGSWLLRTARWFTEPARQTAWERMVRGAKLTPAQRPQIFEPWLPVATAVIGILLLILAGTVDSLRLLTALLAGAVLALSAVLGVVTWYVRRARRRIRGWLERRMPEISPESRNQ
;
A
#
# COMPACT_ATOMS: atom_id res chain seq x y z
N MET A 1 27.75 14.44 -21.92
CA MET A 1 26.51 14.44 -21.13
C MET A 1 26.82 14.74 -19.67
N THR A 2 25.88 15.34 -18.96
CA THR A 2 25.84 15.53 -17.49
C THR A 2 25.05 14.40 -16.85
N ASP A 3 25.58 13.78 -15.80
CA ASP A 3 24.84 12.77 -15.04
C ASP A 3 23.81 13.44 -14.13
N HIS A 4 22.60 12.86 -14.08
CA HIS A 4 21.48 13.34 -13.28
C HIS A 4 20.72 12.14 -12.70
N GLU A 5 20.64 12.03 -11.37
CA GLU A 5 19.82 11.02 -10.72
C GLU A 5 18.37 11.48 -10.51
N ILE A 6 17.41 10.68 -10.97
CA ILE A 6 16.00 10.80 -10.65
C ILE A 6 15.70 9.77 -9.57
N ARG A 7 15.58 10.23 -8.32
CA ARG A 7 15.38 9.34 -7.18
C ARG A 7 13.92 9.28 -6.78
N ILE A 8 13.41 8.08 -6.62
CA ILE A 8 12.01 7.77 -6.37
C ILE A 8 11.87 7.16 -4.98
N ALA A 9 11.05 7.81 -4.16
CA ALA A 9 10.44 7.20 -2.99
C ALA A 9 9.05 6.69 -3.38
N LEU A 10 8.86 5.38 -3.37
CA LEU A 10 7.68 4.70 -3.82
C LEU A 10 6.78 4.34 -2.63
N VAL A 11 5.54 4.78 -2.63
CA VAL A 11 4.52 4.41 -1.64
C VAL A 11 3.42 3.64 -2.35
N LEU A 12 3.26 2.36 -2.01
CA LEU A 12 2.29 1.45 -2.61
C LEU A 12 1.14 1.22 -1.63
N ASN A 13 -0.05 1.73 -1.97
CA ASN A 13 -1.25 1.52 -1.16
C ASN A 13 -1.66 0.03 -1.16
N GLY A 14 -2.51 -0.36 -0.22
CA GLY A 14 -3.20 -1.64 -0.22
C GLY A 14 -4.31 -1.75 -1.26
N GLY A 15 -4.77 -2.99 -1.45
CA GLY A 15 -5.80 -3.30 -2.43
C GLY A 15 -5.75 -4.76 -2.85
N VAL A 16 -6.50 -5.62 -2.15
CA VAL A 16 -6.44 -7.08 -2.19
C VAL A 16 -6.07 -7.65 -3.57
N SER A 17 -6.98 -7.62 -4.55
CA SER A 17 -6.72 -8.15 -5.90
C SER A 17 -6.07 -7.13 -6.85
N LEU A 18 -5.98 -5.86 -6.42
CA LEU A 18 -5.25 -4.79 -7.11
C LEU A 18 -3.73 -4.97 -7.04
N ALA A 19 -3.26 -5.94 -6.24
CA ALA A 19 -1.89 -6.43 -6.24
C ALA A 19 -1.38 -6.79 -7.65
N VAL A 20 -2.27 -7.27 -8.52
CA VAL A 20 -1.91 -7.66 -9.89
C VAL A 20 -1.64 -6.42 -10.76
N TRP A 21 -2.47 -5.38 -10.62
CA TRP A 21 -2.24 -4.09 -11.27
C TRP A 21 -0.95 -3.44 -10.77
N MET A 22 -0.74 -3.42 -9.45
CA MET A 22 0.52 -2.93 -8.85
C MET A 22 1.73 -3.72 -9.33
N GLY A 23 1.60 -5.03 -9.55
CA GLY A 23 2.65 -5.85 -10.13
C GLY A 23 3.07 -5.40 -11.53
N GLY A 24 2.12 -4.99 -12.36
CA GLY A 24 2.42 -4.39 -13.67
C GLY A 24 3.12 -3.03 -13.54
N VAL A 25 2.74 -2.23 -12.54
CA VAL A 25 3.39 -0.94 -12.24
C VAL A 25 4.84 -1.14 -11.75
N THR A 26 5.07 -2.06 -10.81
CA THR A 26 6.41 -2.32 -10.29
C THR A 26 7.32 -2.98 -11.32
N HIS A 27 6.77 -3.79 -12.23
CA HIS A 27 7.51 -4.33 -13.38
C HIS A 27 8.07 -3.23 -14.30
N GLU A 28 7.25 -2.23 -14.65
CA GLU A 28 7.73 -1.10 -15.45
C GLU A 28 8.73 -0.22 -14.71
N LEU A 29 8.54 0.01 -13.40
CA LEU A 29 9.52 0.71 -12.56
C LEU A 29 10.86 -0.03 -12.49
N ASP A 30 10.83 -1.36 -12.38
CA ASP A 30 12.03 -2.21 -12.44
C ASP A 30 12.69 -2.17 -13.83
N LEU A 31 11.89 -2.14 -14.90
CA LEU A 31 12.39 -2.04 -16.27
C LEU A 31 13.10 -0.70 -16.51
N ILE A 32 12.49 0.43 -16.14
CA ILE A 32 13.08 1.76 -16.37
C ILE A 32 14.33 1.99 -15.51
N ARG A 33 14.34 1.55 -14.24
CA ARG A 33 15.53 1.73 -13.37
C ARG A 33 16.73 1.01 -13.99
N ARG A 34 16.55 -0.23 -14.45
CA ARG A 34 17.61 -1.03 -15.07
C ARG A 34 18.00 -0.47 -16.44
N ALA A 35 17.03 -0.09 -17.27
CA ALA A 35 17.28 0.48 -18.59
C ALA A 35 18.07 1.81 -18.54
N SER A 36 17.84 2.63 -17.51
CA SER A 36 18.53 3.91 -17.29
C SER A 36 19.89 3.78 -16.59
N GLY A 37 20.19 2.61 -16.02
CA GLY A 37 21.38 2.31 -15.23
C GLY A 37 22.66 2.08 -16.03
N GLY A 38 23.65 1.48 -15.37
CA GLY A 38 24.91 1.05 -15.98
C GLY A 38 24.76 -0.24 -16.81
N SER A 39 25.82 -0.64 -17.52
CA SER A 39 25.88 -1.92 -18.24
C SER A 39 25.75 -3.15 -17.35
N ASP A 40 25.95 -2.96 -16.05
CA ASP A 40 26.05 -4.01 -15.05
C ASP A 40 24.66 -4.43 -14.54
N ALA A 41 23.61 -3.65 -14.85
CA ALA A 41 22.24 -3.98 -14.48
C ALA A 41 21.73 -5.23 -15.23
N PRO A 42 20.89 -6.07 -14.60
CA PRO A 42 20.32 -7.24 -15.28
C PRO A 42 19.59 -6.87 -16.57
N PRO A 43 19.86 -7.59 -17.68
CA PRO A 43 19.27 -7.28 -18.97
C PRO A 43 17.74 -7.46 -18.93
N SER A 44 17.04 -6.72 -19.79
CA SER A 44 15.61 -6.98 -20.05
C SER A 44 15.43 -8.30 -20.78
N GLN A 45 14.32 -8.98 -20.50
CA GLN A 45 13.91 -10.15 -21.26
C GLN A 45 13.61 -9.79 -22.74
N PRO A 46 13.70 -10.74 -23.69
CA PRO A 46 13.57 -10.45 -25.13
C PRO A 46 12.28 -9.72 -25.54
N TYR A 47 11.16 -10.00 -24.88
CA TYR A 47 9.89 -9.32 -25.16
C TYR A 47 9.85 -7.86 -24.68
N ASP A 48 10.67 -7.49 -23.69
CA ASP A 48 10.75 -6.13 -23.15
C ASP A 48 11.98 -5.37 -23.68
N ALA A 49 12.79 -5.97 -24.55
CA ALA A 49 14.02 -5.35 -25.07
C ALA A 49 13.76 -4.00 -25.76
N VAL A 50 12.71 -3.92 -26.59
CA VAL A 50 12.33 -2.67 -27.27
C VAL A 50 11.86 -1.62 -26.25
N LEU A 51 11.13 -2.02 -25.21
CA LEU A 51 10.70 -1.11 -24.15
C LEU A 51 11.89 -0.58 -23.35
N ALA A 52 12.84 -1.44 -23.00
CA ALA A 52 14.08 -1.05 -22.32
C ALA A 52 14.89 -0.06 -23.16
N ASP A 53 14.99 -0.28 -24.47
CA ASP A 53 15.67 0.64 -25.39
C ASP A 53 14.99 2.00 -25.45
N ARG A 54 13.65 2.05 -25.51
CA ARG A 54 12.89 3.30 -25.47
C ARG A 54 13.07 4.04 -24.15
N TRP A 55 13.03 3.34 -23.02
CA TRP A 55 13.29 3.93 -21.71
C TRP A 55 14.70 4.50 -21.61
N ARG A 56 15.69 3.78 -22.13
CA ARG A 56 17.09 4.24 -22.19
C ARG A 56 17.23 5.48 -23.07
N GLU A 57 16.61 5.50 -24.25
CA GLU A 57 16.60 6.65 -25.15
C GLU A 57 16.00 7.89 -24.46
N LEU A 58 14.84 7.72 -23.81
CA LEU A 58 14.21 8.81 -23.08
C LEU A 58 15.12 9.32 -21.96
N CYS A 59 15.70 8.43 -21.16
CA CYS A 59 16.58 8.80 -20.06
C CYS A 59 17.89 9.46 -20.53
N HIS A 60 18.36 9.17 -21.75
CA HIS A 60 19.64 9.68 -22.29
C HIS A 60 19.45 10.76 -23.36
N ARG A 61 18.27 11.39 -23.41
CA ARG A 61 17.94 12.44 -24.39
C ARG A 61 18.67 13.76 -24.08
N GLY A 62 19.24 14.37 -25.11
CA GLY A 62 19.87 15.69 -25.02
C GLY A 62 21.26 15.66 -24.39
N GLU A 63 21.58 16.67 -23.56
CA GLU A 63 22.88 16.78 -22.90
C GLU A 63 22.95 16.02 -21.56
N GLU A 64 21.85 15.42 -21.10
CA GLU A 64 21.73 14.79 -19.78
C GLU A 64 21.62 13.27 -19.86
N ARG A 65 22.40 12.58 -19.04
CA ARG A 65 22.27 11.14 -18.78
C ARG A 65 21.50 10.97 -17.48
N ARG A 66 20.19 10.72 -17.59
CA ARG A 66 19.32 10.51 -16.43
C ARG A 66 19.38 9.06 -15.99
N ARG A 67 19.64 8.82 -14.70
CA ARG A 67 19.55 7.51 -14.05
C ARG A 67 18.36 7.52 -13.10
N VAL A 68 17.43 6.60 -13.28
CA VAL A 68 16.27 6.42 -12.40
C VAL A 68 16.63 5.44 -11.30
N VAL A 69 16.46 5.85 -10.05
CA VAL A 69 16.78 5.07 -8.85
C VAL A 69 15.54 5.00 -7.97
N VAL A 70 15.15 3.80 -7.53
CA VAL A 70 14.11 3.62 -6.51
C VAL A 70 14.81 3.26 -5.21
N ASP A 71 14.92 4.22 -4.28
CA ASP A 71 15.73 4.05 -3.08
C ASP A 71 14.92 3.96 -1.78
N VAL A 72 13.64 4.33 -1.79
CA VAL A 72 12.75 4.13 -0.63
C VAL A 72 11.46 3.51 -1.13
N ILE A 73 10.98 2.47 -0.46
CA ILE A 73 9.74 1.78 -0.76
C ILE A 73 8.93 1.67 0.53
N ALA A 74 7.66 2.03 0.50
CA ALA A 74 6.70 1.70 1.53
C ALA A 74 5.54 0.95 0.90
N GLY A 75 5.08 -0.12 1.55
CA GLY A 75 3.98 -0.92 1.04
C GLY A 75 3.04 -1.38 2.15
N THR A 76 1.74 -1.29 1.85
CA THR A 76 0.68 -1.83 2.69
C THR A 76 -0.09 -2.90 1.94
N SER A 77 -0.43 -4.02 2.58
CA SER A 77 -1.22 -5.09 1.97
C SER A 77 -0.61 -5.60 0.66
N ALA A 78 -1.40 -5.61 -0.41
CA ALA A 78 -0.97 -5.84 -1.78
C ALA A 78 0.24 -5.01 -2.22
N GLY A 79 0.34 -3.76 -1.77
CA GLY A 79 1.49 -2.90 -1.98
C GLY A 79 2.73 -3.38 -1.22
N GLY A 80 2.55 -3.93 -0.02
CA GLY A 80 3.61 -4.57 0.76
C GLY A 80 4.24 -5.75 0.02
N LEU A 81 3.45 -6.58 -0.65
CA LEU A 81 3.95 -7.71 -1.44
C LEU A 81 4.82 -7.27 -2.63
N ASN A 82 4.29 -6.37 -3.46
CA ASN A 82 5.01 -5.87 -4.64
C ASN A 82 6.23 -5.03 -4.23
N GLY A 83 6.11 -4.26 -3.14
CA GLY A 83 7.21 -3.49 -2.56
C GLY A 83 8.33 -4.37 -2.04
N SER A 84 8.01 -5.47 -1.34
CA SER A 84 9.00 -6.46 -0.90
C SER A 84 9.73 -7.10 -2.07
N LEU A 85 9.02 -7.56 -3.11
CA LEU A 85 9.65 -8.13 -4.31
C LEU A 85 10.58 -7.14 -5.00
N LEU A 86 10.14 -5.89 -5.19
CA LEU A 86 10.95 -4.86 -5.84
C LEU A 86 12.19 -4.50 -5.00
N ALA A 87 12.02 -4.34 -3.68
CA ALA A 87 13.14 -4.08 -2.77
C ALA A 87 14.18 -5.22 -2.80
N THR A 88 13.72 -6.49 -2.80
CA THR A 88 14.61 -7.66 -2.93
C THR A 88 15.34 -7.65 -4.27
N ALA A 89 14.67 -7.34 -5.38
CA ALA A 89 15.32 -7.25 -6.68
C ALA A 89 16.41 -6.16 -6.71
N ILE A 90 16.14 -4.98 -6.14
CA ILE A 90 17.08 -3.85 -6.09
C ILE A 90 18.29 -4.19 -5.18
N ALA A 91 18.03 -4.70 -3.98
CA ALA A 91 19.05 -4.95 -2.96
C ALA A 91 20.00 -6.12 -3.27
N ASN A 92 19.65 -6.98 -4.23
CA ASN A 92 20.46 -8.14 -4.64
C ASN A 92 20.92 -8.03 -6.11
N GLY A 93 20.85 -6.84 -6.74
CA GLY A 93 21.29 -6.67 -8.13
C GLY A 93 20.54 -7.57 -9.11
N SER A 94 19.27 -7.85 -8.82
CA SER A 94 18.39 -8.77 -9.56
C SER A 94 17.30 -8.00 -10.32
N THR A 95 16.33 -8.73 -10.86
CA THR A 95 15.21 -8.24 -11.66
C THR A 95 13.90 -8.82 -11.12
N LEU A 96 12.78 -8.12 -11.32
CA LEU A 96 11.44 -8.68 -11.07
C LEU A 96 11.04 -9.73 -12.12
N ASP A 97 11.90 -9.98 -13.11
CA ASP A 97 11.65 -10.89 -14.21
C ASP A 97 12.84 -11.85 -14.46
N PRO A 98 13.19 -12.70 -13.48
CA PRO A 98 14.40 -13.53 -13.55
C PRO A 98 14.27 -14.71 -14.54
N ASP A 99 13.04 -15.16 -14.84
CA ASP A 99 12.76 -16.30 -15.73
C ASP A 99 11.60 -15.97 -16.69
N GLY A 100 11.95 -15.69 -17.95
CA GLY A 100 11.05 -15.14 -18.98
C GLY A 100 10.56 -16.15 -20.02
N ASP A 101 10.78 -17.46 -19.85
CA ASP A 101 10.56 -18.47 -20.91
C ASP A 101 9.14 -18.46 -21.52
N ASN A 102 8.13 -17.97 -20.79
CA ASN A 102 6.73 -17.88 -21.22
C ASN A 102 6.10 -16.49 -20.98
N GLY A 103 6.90 -15.43 -21.12
CA GLY A 103 6.53 -14.03 -20.85
C GLY A 103 6.83 -13.61 -19.40
N PRO A 104 6.41 -12.40 -18.95
CA PRO A 104 6.82 -11.85 -17.67
C PRO A 104 6.60 -12.80 -16.48
N TRP A 105 7.68 -13.11 -15.76
CA TRP A 105 7.70 -14.01 -14.62
C TRP A 105 6.67 -13.60 -13.57
N LEU A 106 6.67 -12.34 -13.16
CA LEU A 106 5.78 -11.83 -12.12
C LEU A 106 4.30 -11.95 -12.54
N ARG A 107 3.99 -11.72 -13.82
CA ARG A 107 2.67 -11.98 -14.40
C ARG A 107 2.29 -13.44 -14.25
N GLN A 108 3.19 -14.36 -14.60
CA GLN A 108 2.94 -15.81 -14.48
C GLN A 108 2.68 -16.21 -13.03
N LYS A 109 3.43 -15.64 -12.07
CA LYS A 109 3.22 -15.87 -10.63
C LYS A 109 1.87 -15.33 -10.18
N TRP A 110 1.46 -14.12 -10.59
CA TRP A 110 0.12 -13.61 -10.29
C TRP A 110 -0.99 -14.45 -10.93
N VAL A 111 -0.82 -14.89 -12.18
CA VAL A 111 -1.80 -15.72 -12.89
C VAL A 111 -1.93 -17.10 -12.22
N GLY A 112 -0.81 -17.73 -11.86
CA GLY A 112 -0.74 -19.12 -11.41
C GLY A 112 -0.87 -19.34 -9.90
N LEU A 113 -0.21 -18.50 -9.08
CA LEU A 113 -0.22 -18.60 -7.61
C LEU A 113 -1.40 -17.83 -7.00
N GLY A 114 -1.79 -16.71 -7.63
CA GLY A 114 -2.98 -15.93 -7.27
C GLY A 114 -4.31 -16.62 -7.62
N SER A 115 -4.31 -17.86 -8.09
CA SER A 115 -5.54 -18.62 -8.40
C SER A 115 -6.20 -19.16 -7.13
N LEU A 116 -7.53 -19.05 -7.04
CA LEU A 116 -8.35 -19.66 -5.98
C LEU A 116 -8.59 -21.18 -6.21
N ASP A 117 -7.59 -21.88 -6.73
CA ASP A 117 -7.67 -23.33 -6.95
C ASP A 117 -7.66 -24.08 -5.61
N VAL A 118 -8.46 -25.15 -5.53
CA VAL A 118 -8.48 -26.05 -4.37
C VAL A 118 -7.15 -26.79 -4.27
N GLY A 119 -6.50 -26.71 -3.11
CA GLY A 119 -5.15 -27.23 -2.87
C GLY A 119 -4.03 -26.19 -3.03
N LYS A 120 -4.36 -24.96 -3.45
CA LYS A 120 -3.46 -23.79 -3.42
C LYS A 120 -3.95 -22.78 -2.37
N LEU A 121 -4.40 -21.58 -2.80
CA LEU A 121 -4.97 -20.56 -1.92
C LEU A 121 -6.28 -21.00 -1.29
N VAL A 122 -7.04 -21.91 -1.88
CA VAL A 122 -8.21 -22.52 -1.23
C VAL A 122 -7.77 -23.85 -0.60
N PRO A 123 -7.81 -24.00 0.74
CA PRO A 123 -7.34 -25.23 1.37
C PRO A 123 -8.18 -26.45 0.95
N SER A 124 -7.55 -27.61 0.82
CA SER A 124 -8.20 -28.88 0.44
C SER A 124 -9.35 -29.26 1.38
N ALA A 125 -10.43 -29.83 0.82
CA ALA A 125 -11.62 -30.21 1.57
C ALA A 125 -11.30 -31.13 2.78
N GLY A 126 -11.89 -30.83 3.94
CA GLY A 126 -11.64 -31.58 5.19
C GLY A 126 -10.52 -31.04 6.08
N VAL A 127 -9.69 -30.12 5.59
CA VAL A 127 -8.72 -29.40 6.44
C VAL A 127 -9.48 -28.37 7.28
N LYS A 128 -9.34 -28.44 8.62
CA LYS A 128 -9.85 -27.42 9.55
C LYS A 128 -9.00 -26.16 9.42
N THR A 129 -9.60 -25.06 8.98
CA THR A 129 -8.94 -23.75 8.90
C THR A 129 -9.77 -22.70 9.64
N THR A 130 -9.10 -21.66 10.13
CA THR A 130 -9.73 -20.50 10.79
C THR A 130 -10.06 -19.37 9.79
N SER A 131 -9.67 -19.52 8.53
CA SER A 131 -9.86 -18.56 7.44
C SER A 131 -10.34 -19.23 6.15
N VAL A 132 -10.84 -18.41 5.21
CA VAL A 132 -11.32 -18.87 3.90
C VAL A 132 -10.17 -19.36 3.01
N LEU A 133 -9.03 -18.66 3.04
CA LEU A 133 -7.84 -18.97 2.25
C LEU A 133 -6.71 -19.53 3.11
N ASP A 134 -5.81 -20.28 2.46
CA ASP A 134 -4.66 -20.93 3.08
C ASP A 134 -3.48 -19.96 3.24
N GLY A 135 -3.38 -19.39 4.44
CA GLY A 135 -2.30 -18.47 4.79
C GLY A 135 -0.93 -19.13 4.97
N LYS A 136 -0.84 -20.46 5.11
CA LYS A 136 0.44 -21.18 5.19
C LYS A 136 1.01 -21.42 3.80
N TYR A 137 0.16 -21.87 2.87
CA TYR A 137 0.52 -21.96 1.46
C TYR A 137 1.00 -20.59 0.95
N PHE A 138 0.26 -19.52 1.27
CA PHE A 138 0.64 -18.17 0.87
C PHE A 138 2.04 -17.76 1.39
N LEU A 139 2.33 -18.00 2.67
CA LEU A 139 3.65 -17.70 3.23
C LEU A 139 4.76 -18.48 2.53
N GLN A 140 4.59 -19.79 2.34
CA GLN A 140 5.59 -20.62 1.67
C GLN A 140 5.87 -20.15 0.24
N GLN A 141 4.81 -19.83 -0.52
CA GLN A 141 5.00 -19.32 -1.89
C GLN A 141 5.69 -17.96 -1.89
N LEU A 142 5.43 -17.10 -0.91
CA LEU A 142 6.09 -15.80 -0.82
C LEU A 142 7.59 -15.94 -0.47
N GLU A 143 7.93 -16.87 0.43
CA GLU A 143 9.32 -17.24 0.73
C GLU A 143 10.04 -17.74 -0.54
N ASP A 144 9.43 -18.68 -1.26
CA ASP A 144 9.99 -19.23 -2.50
C ASP A 144 10.19 -18.14 -3.58
N LEU A 145 9.24 -17.20 -3.69
CA LEU A 145 9.32 -16.09 -4.65
C LEU A 145 10.43 -15.10 -4.30
N LEU A 146 10.49 -14.64 -3.04
CA LEU A 146 11.51 -13.69 -2.60
C LEU A 146 12.91 -14.30 -2.71
N LYS A 147 13.05 -15.57 -2.32
CA LYS A 147 14.28 -16.33 -2.50
C LYS A 147 14.66 -16.46 -3.98
N GLY A 148 13.71 -16.81 -4.84
CA GLY A 148 13.96 -16.90 -6.28
C GLY A 148 14.40 -15.57 -6.92
N VAL A 149 13.87 -14.44 -6.45
CA VAL A 149 14.33 -13.10 -6.90
C VAL A 149 15.72 -12.79 -6.35
N ALA A 150 16.00 -13.08 -5.08
CA ALA A 150 17.30 -12.84 -4.46
C ALA A 150 18.40 -13.71 -5.11
N ASP A 151 18.16 -15.02 -5.26
CA ASP A 151 19.12 -15.99 -5.81
C ASP A 151 19.39 -15.76 -7.31
N ALA A 152 18.51 -15.06 -8.03
CA ALA A 152 18.73 -14.66 -9.41
C ALA A 152 19.66 -13.44 -9.56
N GLY A 153 20.06 -12.82 -8.45
CA GLY A 153 21.08 -11.78 -8.43
C GLY A 153 22.47 -12.37 -8.66
N ASP A 154 23.08 -12.02 -9.80
CA ASP A 154 24.47 -12.39 -10.16
C ASP A 154 25.26 -11.18 -10.66
N SER A 155 24.76 -9.97 -10.38
CA SER A 155 25.38 -8.72 -10.83
C SER A 155 25.87 -7.89 -9.66
N ASP A 156 26.97 -7.16 -9.85
CA ASP A 156 27.48 -6.15 -8.92
C ASP A 156 26.58 -4.88 -8.89
N ALA A 157 25.36 -4.95 -9.43
CA ALA A 157 24.40 -3.84 -9.53
C ALA A 157 23.46 -3.74 -8.31
N GLU A 158 23.87 -4.23 -7.15
CA GLU A 158 23.16 -3.99 -5.89
C GLU A 158 23.05 -2.48 -5.65
N GLU A 159 21.83 -2.01 -5.36
CA GLU A 159 21.58 -0.62 -5.02
C GLU A 159 21.00 -0.49 -3.60
N PRO A 160 21.37 0.56 -2.84
CA PRO A 160 20.83 0.77 -1.51
C PRO A 160 19.34 1.15 -1.56
N VAL A 161 18.51 0.37 -0.87
CA VAL A 161 17.07 0.58 -0.77
C VAL A 161 16.58 0.34 0.66
N THR A 162 15.64 1.17 1.11
CA THR A 162 14.92 0.96 2.37
C THR A 162 13.47 0.61 2.07
N LEU A 163 12.97 -0.47 2.67
CA LEU A 163 11.61 -0.95 2.57
C LEU A 163 10.89 -0.80 3.92
N PHE A 164 9.68 -0.24 3.87
CA PHE A 164 8.72 -0.23 4.97
C PHE A 164 7.51 -1.09 4.64
N VAL A 165 7.10 -1.94 5.58
CA VAL A 165 5.92 -2.81 5.46
C VAL A 165 5.01 -2.59 6.65
N THR A 166 3.74 -2.23 6.41
CA THR A 166 2.77 -2.01 7.49
C THR A 166 2.00 -3.27 7.87
N ALA A 167 1.61 -3.39 9.13
CA ALA A 167 0.70 -4.41 9.64
C ALA A 167 -0.19 -3.81 10.75
N SER A 168 -1.26 -4.51 11.13
CA SER A 168 -2.13 -4.12 12.24
C SER A 168 -2.16 -5.21 13.31
N GLY A 169 -1.90 -4.87 14.56
CA GLY A 169 -1.90 -5.83 15.69
C GLY A 169 -3.29 -6.03 16.30
N LEU A 170 -3.71 -7.30 16.49
CA LEU A 170 -4.96 -7.67 17.15
C LEU A 170 -4.87 -7.69 18.69
N GLY A 171 -3.68 -7.49 19.26
CA GLY A 171 -3.45 -7.41 20.70
C GLY A 171 -3.61 -5.99 21.24
N VAL A 172 -3.76 -5.86 22.57
CA VAL A 172 -3.80 -4.56 23.25
C VAL A 172 -2.37 -4.03 23.42
N GLN A 173 -1.77 -3.59 22.31
CA GLN A 173 -0.63 -2.69 22.35
C GLN A 173 -1.18 -1.32 22.73
N GLN A 174 -0.65 -0.75 23.80
CA GLN A 174 -1.11 0.52 24.31
C GLN A 174 0.05 1.25 24.97
N PHE A 175 0.14 2.55 24.74
CA PHE A 175 1.02 3.40 25.51
C PHE A 175 0.18 4.23 26.47
N LYS A 176 0.78 4.57 27.61
CA LYS A 176 0.15 5.51 28.55
C LYS A 176 0.50 6.91 28.07
N ALA A 177 -0.49 7.78 27.92
CA ALA A 177 -0.28 9.20 27.72
C ALA A 177 -0.68 9.96 28.98
N LYS A 178 -0.15 11.18 29.15
CA LYS A 178 -0.61 12.12 30.17
C LYS A 178 -1.05 13.40 29.48
N ASP A 179 -2.16 13.96 29.90
CA ASP A 179 -2.57 15.29 29.48
C ASP A 179 -1.85 16.37 30.31
N ALA A 180 -2.09 17.64 29.96
CA ALA A 180 -1.52 18.79 30.66
C ALA A 180 -1.99 18.94 32.13
N ALA A 181 -3.02 18.19 32.56
CA ALA A 181 -3.45 18.14 33.95
C ALA A 181 -2.78 16.99 34.73
N GLY A 182 -1.86 16.26 34.09
CA GLY A 182 -1.22 15.07 34.65
C GLY A 182 -2.13 13.85 34.71
N GLN A 183 -3.32 13.92 34.13
CA GLN A 183 -4.26 12.79 34.07
C GLN A 183 -3.72 11.76 33.08
N ALA A 184 -3.40 10.58 33.60
CA ALA A 184 -2.99 9.46 32.76
C ALA A 184 -4.21 8.89 32.01
N PHE A 185 -4.05 8.67 30.72
CA PHE A 185 -4.98 7.94 29.86
C PHE A 185 -4.21 6.94 29.01
N VAL A 186 -4.90 5.93 28.49
CA VAL A 186 -4.27 4.83 27.74
C VAL A 186 -4.69 4.96 26.29
N VAL A 187 -3.70 5.03 25.40
CA VAL A 187 -3.92 5.12 23.97
C VAL A 187 -3.53 3.78 23.36
N PRO A 188 -4.50 3.03 22.80
CA PRO A 188 -4.17 1.83 22.03
C PRO A 188 -3.42 2.23 20.76
N ASP A 189 -2.30 1.57 20.47
CA ASP A 189 -1.59 1.69 19.21
C ASP A 189 -1.47 0.32 18.55
N HIS A 190 -2.31 0.10 17.55
CA HIS A 190 -2.36 -1.15 16.82
C HIS A 190 -1.56 -1.08 15.50
N ARG A 191 -0.89 0.04 15.21
CA ARG A 191 -0.13 0.22 13.96
C ARG A 191 1.24 -0.40 14.13
N TYR A 192 1.55 -1.34 13.24
CA TYR A 192 2.86 -1.97 13.16
C TYR A 192 3.57 -1.53 11.89
N LEU A 193 4.85 -1.19 12.03
CA LEU A 193 5.71 -0.81 10.92
C LEU A 193 7.00 -1.61 11.01
N TYR A 194 7.32 -2.34 9.95
CA TYR A 194 8.57 -3.08 9.80
C TYR A 194 9.47 -2.37 8.78
N GLY A 195 10.74 -2.15 9.12
CA GLY A 195 11.75 -1.52 8.30
C GLY A 195 12.91 -2.46 7.96
N PHE A 196 13.17 -2.64 6.67
CA PHE A 196 14.29 -3.41 6.13
C PHE A 196 15.14 -2.47 5.28
N THR A 197 16.46 -2.55 5.36
CA THR A 197 17.36 -1.70 4.56
C THR A 197 18.53 -2.52 4.04
N SER A 198 19.00 -2.21 2.83
CA SER A 198 20.27 -2.69 2.25
C SER A 198 21.39 -1.66 2.32
N GLU A 199 21.19 -0.58 3.06
CA GLU A 199 22.17 0.49 3.16
C GLU A 199 23.23 0.23 4.21
N ASP A 200 24.46 0.46 3.80
CA ASP A 200 25.57 0.73 4.67
C ASP A 200 25.24 1.87 5.65
N ALA A 201 25.28 1.56 6.94
CA ALA A 201 25.06 2.54 8.00
C ALA A 201 26.41 3.03 8.54
N PRO A 202 26.70 4.34 8.52
CA PRO A 202 27.85 4.87 9.22
C PRO A 202 27.59 4.73 10.73
N THR A 203 28.56 4.17 11.44
CA THR A 203 28.50 3.88 12.89
C THR A 203 29.63 4.63 13.58
N TYR A 204 29.37 5.04 14.83
CA TYR A 204 30.30 5.81 15.63
C TYR A 204 30.57 5.12 16.97
N ASP A 205 31.83 4.76 17.21
CA ASP A 205 32.32 4.27 18.52
C ASP A 205 32.80 5.48 19.34
N GLY A 206 31.94 5.97 20.24
CA GLY A 206 32.21 7.13 21.10
C GLY A 206 33.40 6.95 22.04
N ALA A 207 33.71 5.72 22.46
CA ALA A 207 34.84 5.45 23.35
C ALA A 207 36.18 5.63 22.64
N ARG A 208 36.23 5.34 21.33
CA ARG A 208 37.44 5.42 20.51
C ARG A 208 37.45 6.58 19.51
N ARG A 209 36.37 7.36 19.44
CA ARG A 209 36.09 8.35 18.38
C ARG A 209 36.32 7.80 16.97
N LYS A 210 35.88 6.56 16.73
CA LYS A 210 36.12 5.87 15.46
C LYS A 210 34.83 5.74 14.65
N PHE A 211 34.92 6.12 13.38
CA PHE A 211 33.87 5.89 12.40
C PHE A 211 34.12 4.55 11.69
N SER A 212 33.07 3.76 11.55
CA SER A 212 33.06 2.54 10.73
C SER A 212 31.80 2.47 9.91
N VAL A 213 31.84 1.77 8.78
CA VAL A 213 30.65 1.45 8.01
C VAL A 213 30.26 0.01 8.35
N LYS A 214 29.00 -0.19 8.71
CA LYS A 214 28.45 -1.53 8.95
C LYS A 214 27.55 -1.88 7.76
N ASP A 215 27.93 -2.93 7.04
CA ASP A 215 27.04 -3.55 6.05
C ASP A 215 25.77 -4.03 6.76
N LYS A 216 24.64 -3.50 6.28
CA LYS A 216 23.32 -3.79 6.80
C LYS A 216 22.42 -4.10 5.62
N ASN A 217 22.32 -5.38 5.28
CA ASN A 217 21.36 -5.86 4.31
C ASN A 217 20.30 -6.78 4.95
N GLY A 218 19.30 -6.13 5.56
CA GLY A 218 18.12 -6.81 6.10
C GLY A 218 17.21 -7.42 5.03
N LEU A 219 17.41 -7.09 3.75
CA LEU A 219 16.65 -7.64 2.63
C LEU A 219 17.19 -9.00 2.14
N LYS A 220 18.34 -9.46 2.69
CA LYS A 220 18.86 -10.82 2.48
C LYS A 220 18.11 -11.89 3.28
N ASP A 221 17.44 -11.52 4.37
CA ASP A 221 16.60 -12.44 5.14
C ASP A 221 15.21 -12.57 4.51
N THR A 222 15.12 -13.42 3.49
CA THR A 222 13.90 -13.61 2.70
C THR A 222 12.76 -14.24 3.52
N GLU A 223 13.07 -15.03 4.55
CA GLU A 223 12.06 -15.66 5.42
C GLU A 223 11.39 -14.62 6.32
N LEU A 224 12.19 -13.76 6.96
CA LEU A 224 11.70 -12.68 7.80
C LEU A 224 10.91 -11.65 6.99
N LEU A 225 11.41 -11.31 5.80
CA LEU A 225 10.73 -10.44 4.85
C LEU A 225 9.40 -11.03 4.36
N ALA A 226 9.37 -12.32 4.01
CA ALA A 226 8.15 -13.01 3.60
C ALA A 226 7.09 -12.97 4.72
N ARG A 227 7.51 -13.18 5.98
CA ARG A 227 6.60 -13.10 7.13
C ARG A 227 6.00 -11.71 7.30
N ALA A 228 6.81 -10.66 7.20
CA ALA A 228 6.34 -9.27 7.28
C ALA A 228 5.38 -8.92 6.13
N ALA A 229 5.74 -9.28 4.90
CA ALA A 229 4.94 -9.05 3.71
C ALA A 229 3.62 -9.84 3.74
N ARG A 230 3.64 -11.09 4.23
CA ARG A 230 2.43 -11.87 4.50
C ARG A 230 1.57 -11.16 5.53
N ALA A 231 2.13 -10.73 6.66
CA ALA A 231 1.39 -10.03 7.72
C ALA A 231 0.67 -8.80 7.15
N SER A 232 1.38 -8.00 6.33
CA SER A 232 0.81 -6.86 5.64
C SER A 232 -0.39 -7.21 4.77
N ALA A 233 -0.36 -8.33 4.05
CA ALA A 233 -1.43 -8.78 3.14
C ALA A 233 -2.46 -9.73 3.79
N SER A 234 -2.51 -9.78 5.13
CA SER A 234 -3.37 -10.72 5.88
C SER A 234 -4.78 -10.20 6.08
N PHE A 235 -5.51 -9.99 4.99
CA PHE A 235 -6.84 -9.39 5.03
C PHE A 235 -7.80 -10.21 5.92
N PRO A 236 -8.43 -9.59 6.94
CA PRO A 236 -9.35 -10.28 7.84
C PRO A 236 -10.44 -11.07 7.11
N ALA A 237 -10.81 -12.23 7.66
CA ALA A 237 -11.71 -13.24 7.07
C ALA A 237 -11.17 -13.99 5.83
N ALA A 238 -10.36 -13.35 4.97
CA ALA A 238 -9.71 -14.01 3.84
C ALA A 238 -8.55 -14.90 4.29
N PHE A 239 -7.59 -14.33 5.02
CA PHE A 239 -6.45 -15.06 5.59
C PHE A 239 -6.48 -15.02 7.12
N GLY A 240 -5.99 -16.07 7.79
CA GLY A 240 -5.82 -16.07 9.24
C GLY A 240 -4.70 -15.10 9.65
N PRO A 241 -4.61 -14.61 10.89
CA PRO A 241 -3.54 -13.69 11.32
C PRO A 241 -2.14 -14.34 11.30
N VAL A 242 -1.07 -13.53 11.27
CA VAL A 242 0.34 -13.97 11.45
C VAL A 242 0.74 -13.79 12.91
N LEU A 243 1.46 -14.75 13.47
CA LEU A 243 2.11 -14.55 14.76
C LEU A 243 3.45 -13.82 14.56
N GLU A 244 3.63 -12.69 15.24
CA GLU A 244 4.90 -11.98 15.32
C GLU A 244 5.93 -12.84 16.08
N THR A 245 7.05 -13.15 15.44
CA THR A 245 8.15 -13.89 16.06
C THR A 245 9.12 -12.96 16.78
N PRO A 246 9.97 -13.47 17.70
CA PRO A 246 11.01 -12.67 18.34
C PRO A 246 11.93 -11.96 17.33
N GLU A 247 12.26 -12.60 16.22
CA GLU A 247 13.11 -12.03 15.17
C GLU A 247 12.41 -10.87 14.46
N LEU A 248 11.10 -10.99 14.20
CA LEU A 248 10.30 -9.92 13.58
C LEU A 248 10.03 -8.77 14.56
N ALA A 249 10.01 -9.04 15.86
CA ALA A 249 9.83 -8.04 16.91
C ALA A 249 11.13 -7.29 17.30
N ALA A 250 12.30 -7.80 16.90
CA ALA A 250 13.58 -7.13 17.16
C ALA A 250 13.62 -5.75 16.47
N SER A 251 14.41 -4.81 17.00
CA SER A 251 14.54 -3.46 16.41
C SER A 251 15.98 -3.22 15.95
N PRO A 252 16.21 -2.94 14.66
CA PRO A 252 15.33 -3.26 13.51
C PRO A 252 15.17 -4.80 13.39
N PRO A 253 14.08 -5.37 12.82
CA PRO A 253 13.15 -4.86 11.81
C PRO A 253 11.86 -4.15 12.28
N ARG A 254 11.38 -4.26 13.52
CA ARG A 254 10.18 -3.52 13.97
C ARG A 254 10.54 -2.09 14.36
N MET A 255 9.94 -1.14 13.66
CA MET A 255 10.10 0.30 13.90
C MET A 255 8.99 0.85 14.80
N GLN A 256 7.75 0.36 14.64
CA GLN A 256 6.59 0.76 15.43
C GLN A 256 5.67 -0.45 15.69
N PRO A 257 5.01 -0.53 16.85
CA PRO A 257 5.27 0.28 18.05
C PRO A 257 6.71 0.04 18.57
N GLY A 258 7.16 0.86 19.53
CA GLY A 258 8.49 0.71 20.16
C GLY A 258 8.73 -0.68 20.76
N PRO A 259 9.93 -0.98 21.30
CA PRO A 259 10.31 -2.31 21.77
C PRO A 259 9.30 -2.94 22.74
N ALA A 260 8.41 -3.78 22.21
CA ALA A 260 7.42 -4.55 22.96
C ALA A 260 7.75 -6.04 22.96
N GLU A 261 7.20 -6.82 23.88
CA GLU A 261 7.31 -8.28 23.81
C GLU A 261 6.70 -8.79 22.49
N ALA A 262 7.38 -9.77 21.87
CA ALA A 262 6.88 -10.46 20.69
C ALA A 262 5.60 -11.25 21.00
N GLY A 263 4.92 -11.74 19.96
CA GLY A 263 3.77 -12.64 20.11
C GLY A 263 2.41 -11.98 19.84
N SER A 264 2.40 -10.76 19.31
CA SER A 264 1.17 -10.16 18.80
C SER A 264 0.70 -10.86 17.52
N TRP A 265 -0.62 -10.99 17.38
CA TRP A 265 -1.24 -11.49 16.16
C TRP A 265 -1.45 -10.34 15.20
N LEU A 266 -0.87 -10.41 14.01
CA LEU A 266 -0.86 -9.38 12.98
C LEU A 266 -1.89 -9.69 11.90
N VAL A 267 -2.59 -8.67 11.45
CA VAL A 267 -3.47 -8.65 10.29
C VAL A 267 -3.04 -7.53 9.33
N ASP A 268 -3.76 -7.43 8.22
CA ASP A 268 -3.47 -6.48 7.15
C ASP A 268 -3.25 -5.03 7.65
N GLY A 269 -2.18 -4.40 7.18
CA GLY A 269 -1.81 -3.03 7.57
C GLY A 269 -2.84 -1.98 7.14
N GLY A 270 -3.57 -2.24 6.04
CA GLY A 270 -4.54 -1.33 5.47
C GLY A 270 -5.86 -1.21 6.23
N VAL A 271 -5.91 -1.77 7.44
CA VAL A 271 -6.97 -1.57 8.42
C VAL A 271 -6.76 -0.27 9.21
N LEU A 272 -5.51 0.16 9.43
CA LEU A 272 -5.17 1.29 10.30
C LEU A 272 -4.14 2.28 9.73
N ASP A 273 -3.27 1.84 8.82
CA ASP A 273 -2.30 2.71 8.14
C ASP A 273 -2.04 2.16 6.72
N ASN A 274 -2.62 2.85 5.74
CA ASN A 274 -2.52 2.51 4.32
C ASN A 274 -1.34 3.15 3.59
N ALA A 275 -0.63 4.12 4.20
CA ALA A 275 0.47 4.82 3.56
C ALA A 275 1.39 5.52 4.58
N PRO A 276 2.51 4.88 5.00
CA PRO A 276 3.40 5.45 6.01
C PRO A 276 4.33 6.51 5.39
N PHE A 277 3.80 7.68 5.02
CA PHE A 277 4.56 8.78 4.42
C PHE A 277 5.64 9.33 5.37
N GLY A 278 5.34 9.41 6.68
CA GLY A 278 6.28 9.94 7.67
C GLY A 278 7.65 9.24 7.65
N PRO A 279 7.71 7.91 7.87
CA PRO A 279 8.95 7.14 7.78
C PRO A 279 9.66 7.26 6.42
N VAL A 280 8.92 7.27 5.32
CA VAL A 280 9.47 7.45 3.96
C VAL A 280 10.17 8.80 3.83
N LEU A 281 9.52 9.86 4.27
CA LEU A 281 10.04 11.22 4.17
C LEU A 281 11.26 11.44 5.08
N ASP A 282 11.32 10.77 6.23
CA ASP A 282 12.52 10.79 7.08
C ASP A 282 13.73 10.18 6.37
N VAL A 283 13.57 9.01 5.73
CA VAL A 283 14.66 8.39 4.95
C VAL A 283 15.06 9.26 3.76
N VAL A 284 14.08 9.81 3.04
CA VAL A 284 14.31 10.75 1.92
C VAL A 284 15.13 11.95 2.37
N ALA A 285 14.89 12.46 3.58
CA ALA A 285 15.66 13.56 4.15
C ALA A 285 17.08 13.15 4.58
N ARG A 286 17.26 11.92 5.09
CA ARG A 286 18.58 11.41 5.52
C ARG A 286 19.49 11.05 4.35
N ARG A 287 18.93 10.55 3.25
CA ARG A 287 19.67 9.99 2.11
C ARG A 287 20.63 11.03 1.48
N PRO A 288 21.95 10.79 1.52
CA PRO A 288 22.90 11.61 0.77
C PRO A 288 22.72 11.37 -0.73
N VAL A 289 23.01 12.40 -1.51
CA VAL A 289 22.96 12.36 -2.98
C VAL A 289 24.25 12.95 -3.54
N THR A 290 24.92 12.22 -4.42
CA THR A 290 26.10 12.70 -5.12
C THR A 290 25.67 13.37 -6.43
N GLY A 291 26.21 14.54 -6.74
CA GLY A 291 25.91 15.26 -7.98
C GLY A 291 24.49 15.85 -8.09
N LYS A 292 23.99 15.94 -9.34
CA LYS A 292 22.67 16.52 -9.68
C LYS A 292 21.59 15.47 -9.46
N ALA A 293 20.56 15.80 -8.66
CA ALA A 293 19.44 14.91 -8.46
C ALA A 293 18.08 15.61 -8.32
N THR A 294 17.03 14.91 -8.71
CA THR A 294 15.63 15.28 -8.49
C THR A 294 14.94 14.19 -7.70
N ARG A 295 14.17 14.57 -6.68
CA ARG A 295 13.44 13.64 -5.81
C ARG A 295 11.96 13.63 -6.16
N TYR A 296 11.40 12.44 -6.35
CA TYR A 296 9.97 12.21 -6.51
C TYR A 296 9.45 11.30 -5.39
N VAL A 297 8.29 11.64 -4.83
CA VAL A 297 7.47 10.73 -4.03
C VAL A 297 6.35 10.24 -4.93
N LEU A 298 6.44 8.99 -5.36
CA LEU A 298 5.44 8.33 -6.20
C LEU A 298 4.46 7.57 -5.31
N TYR A 299 3.19 7.98 -5.32
CA TYR A 299 2.13 7.28 -4.60
C TYR A 299 1.30 6.44 -5.56
N VAL A 300 1.49 5.12 -5.52
CA VAL A 300 0.77 4.14 -6.35
C VAL A 300 -0.52 3.76 -5.63
N VAL A 301 -1.63 4.25 -6.17
CA VAL A 301 -2.96 4.04 -5.60
C VAL A 301 -3.95 3.60 -6.69
N PRO A 302 -4.59 2.45 -6.55
CA PRO A 302 -5.50 1.90 -7.55
C PRO A 302 -6.90 2.50 -7.44
N SER A 303 -7.00 3.78 -7.08
CA SER A 303 -8.25 4.55 -7.01
C SER A 303 -8.08 5.90 -7.67
N ALA A 304 -9.17 6.44 -8.21
CA ALA A 304 -9.14 7.71 -8.92
C ALA A 304 -9.03 8.93 -7.99
N GLY A 305 -9.20 8.76 -6.67
CA GLY A 305 -9.17 9.84 -5.66
C GLY A 305 -10.28 10.89 -5.78
N ILE A 306 -10.98 10.97 -6.91
CA ILE A 306 -12.06 11.91 -7.21
C ILE A 306 -13.35 11.10 -7.32
N GLY A 307 -13.82 10.63 -6.18
CA GLY A 307 -15.16 10.11 -6.04
C GLY A 307 -15.90 11.00 -5.05
N HIS A 308 -16.81 11.84 -5.53
CA HIS A 308 -18.02 12.05 -4.74
C HIS A 308 -18.66 10.67 -4.61
N ALA A 309 -18.29 9.91 -3.58
CA ALA A 309 -19.17 8.90 -3.05
C ALA A 309 -20.48 9.65 -2.84
N SER A 310 -21.43 9.42 -3.73
CA SER A 310 -22.76 9.94 -3.61
C SER A 310 -23.25 9.44 -2.26
N THR A 311 -23.13 10.27 -1.24
CA THR A 311 -23.85 10.20 0.03
C THR A 311 -25.33 10.48 -0.19
N ALA A 312 -25.87 10.15 -1.37
CA ALA A 312 -27.26 9.80 -1.48
C ALA A 312 -27.44 8.51 -0.68
N LEU A 313 -27.71 8.67 0.63
CA LEU A 313 -28.51 7.73 1.39
C LEU A 313 -29.78 7.49 0.57
N PRO A 314 -29.94 6.34 -0.12
CA PRO A 314 -31.16 6.07 -0.85
C PRO A 314 -32.21 5.71 0.20
N GLY A 315 -32.81 6.72 0.80
CA GLY A 315 -33.77 6.60 1.90
C GLY A 315 -33.12 6.15 3.20
N ALA A 316 -33.31 6.92 4.27
CA ALA A 316 -32.86 6.58 5.62
C ALA A 316 -33.36 5.19 6.04
N LYS A 317 -32.44 4.23 6.07
CA LYS A 317 -32.52 2.97 6.82
C LYS A 317 -31.16 2.72 7.44
N GLU A 318 -31.12 2.32 8.70
CA GLU A 318 -29.89 1.88 9.36
C GLU A 318 -29.26 0.74 8.55
N PRO A 319 -27.97 0.83 8.19
CA PRO A 319 -27.26 -0.27 7.56
C PRO A 319 -27.24 -1.49 8.49
N SER A 320 -27.47 -2.69 7.96
CA SER A 320 -27.41 -3.92 8.77
C SER A 320 -26.00 -4.08 9.36
N TRP A 321 -25.85 -4.71 10.53
CA TRP A 321 -24.54 -4.82 11.21
C TRP A 321 -23.43 -5.42 10.34
N ARG A 322 -23.77 -6.28 9.36
CA ARG A 322 -22.81 -6.86 8.41
C ARG A 322 -22.37 -5.84 7.36
N VAL A 323 -23.31 -5.05 6.86
CA VAL A 323 -23.02 -3.95 5.93
C VAL A 323 -22.28 -2.84 6.67
N ALA A 324 -22.67 -2.50 7.89
CA ALA A 324 -21.94 -1.58 8.74
C ALA A 324 -20.52 -2.09 9.06
N ALA A 325 -20.32 -3.39 9.33
CA ALA A 325 -18.99 -3.96 9.57
C ALA A 325 -18.12 -4.04 8.30
N LEU A 326 -18.68 -4.40 7.15
CA LEU A 326 -17.97 -4.40 5.86
C LEU A 326 -17.68 -2.99 5.37
N SER A 327 -18.62 -2.06 5.51
CA SER A 327 -18.45 -0.65 5.21
C SER A 327 -17.51 0.03 6.21
N ALA A 328 -17.49 -0.37 7.49
CA ALA A 328 -16.50 0.09 8.48
C ALA A 328 -15.08 -0.41 8.21
N VAL A 329 -14.86 -1.31 7.24
CA VAL A 329 -13.53 -1.66 6.71
C VAL A 329 -13.19 -0.85 5.46
N GLN A 330 -14.20 -0.27 4.77
CA GLN A 330 -14.02 0.60 3.60
C GLN A 330 -13.90 2.09 3.98
N PHE A 331 -14.69 2.57 4.95
CA PHE A 331 -14.66 3.95 5.45
C PHE A 331 -13.31 4.39 6.05
N PRO A 332 -12.54 3.56 6.77
CA PRO A 332 -11.20 3.95 7.25
C PRO A 332 -10.25 4.31 6.10
N ARG A 333 -10.36 3.64 4.94
CA ARG A 333 -9.46 3.83 3.80
C ARG A 333 -9.64 5.18 3.09
N GLU A 334 -10.87 5.68 3.02
CA GLU A 334 -11.15 7.01 2.43
C GLU A 334 -10.78 8.15 3.38
N VAL A 335 -10.96 7.94 4.69
CA VAL A 335 -10.55 8.89 5.73
C VAL A 335 -9.01 8.99 5.80
N ASP A 336 -8.30 7.86 5.68
CA ASP A 336 -6.83 7.80 5.61
C ASP A 336 -6.28 8.62 4.43
N PHE A 337 -6.82 8.44 3.21
CA PHE A 337 -6.28 9.14 2.03
C PHE A 337 -6.36 10.67 2.16
N ARG A 338 -7.44 11.21 2.75
CA ARG A 338 -7.56 12.66 2.94
C ARG A 338 -6.57 13.17 4.00
N SER A 339 -6.45 12.47 5.13
CA SER A 339 -5.46 12.84 6.16
C SER A 339 -4.03 12.71 5.65
N ASP A 340 -3.75 11.72 4.80
CA ASP A 340 -2.44 11.51 4.19
C ASP A 340 -2.08 12.65 3.23
N VAL A 341 -3.03 13.11 2.41
CA VAL A 341 -2.84 14.25 1.50
C VAL A 341 -2.69 15.55 2.28
N GLU A 342 -3.50 15.79 3.31
CA GLU A 342 -3.38 16.98 4.17
C GLU A 342 -2.03 16.98 4.93
N GLN A 343 -1.57 15.81 5.39
CA GLN A 343 -0.25 15.65 6.00
C GLN A 343 0.87 15.90 4.98
N LEU A 344 0.75 15.36 3.76
CA LEU A 344 1.73 15.55 2.71
C LEU A 344 1.79 17.00 2.24
N GLU A 345 0.65 17.68 2.10
CA GLU A 345 0.57 19.10 1.78
C GLU A 345 1.25 19.94 2.87
N ARG A 346 0.96 19.64 4.14
CA ARG A 346 1.64 20.29 5.27
C ARG A 346 3.15 20.06 5.23
N LEU A 347 3.61 18.83 5.00
CA LEU A 347 5.03 18.51 4.91
C LEU A 347 5.70 19.16 3.70
N LEU A 348 5.00 19.28 2.57
CA LEU A 348 5.46 20.00 1.38
C LEU A 348 5.60 21.50 1.65
N LEU A 349 4.60 22.12 2.29
CA LEU A 349 4.62 23.55 2.65
C LEU A 349 5.70 23.84 3.69
N GLU A 350 5.85 23.00 4.71
CA GLU A 350 6.88 23.11 5.73
C GLU A 350 8.29 22.90 5.14
N ALA A 351 8.44 21.95 4.21
CA ALA A 351 9.67 21.74 3.46
C ALA A 351 10.01 22.98 2.62
N ASP A 352 9.09 23.45 1.77
CA ASP A 352 9.36 24.54 0.84
C ASP A 352 9.67 25.86 1.58
N ALA A 353 8.87 26.22 2.60
CA ALA A 353 9.02 27.49 3.32
C ALA A 353 10.31 27.57 4.16
N SER A 354 10.60 26.57 4.99
CA SER A 354 11.79 26.60 5.86
C SER A 354 13.09 26.40 5.06
N TRP A 355 13.02 25.66 3.94
CA TRP A 355 14.21 25.28 3.16
C TRP A 355 14.57 26.29 2.06
N SER A 356 13.59 26.92 1.41
CA SER A 356 13.82 27.91 0.36
C SER A 356 14.52 29.16 0.92
N ASP A 357 14.02 29.70 2.03
CA ASP A 357 14.44 31.04 2.48
C ASP A 357 15.81 31.04 3.14
N THR A 358 16.08 30.02 3.97
CA THR A 358 17.41 29.80 4.57
C THR A 358 18.47 29.58 3.49
N GLN A 359 18.15 28.79 2.45
CA GLN A 359 19.07 28.56 1.34
C GLN A 359 19.30 29.83 0.51
N ARG A 360 18.23 30.60 0.21
CA ARG A 360 18.34 31.87 -0.52
C ARG A 360 19.18 32.88 0.24
N LEU A 361 19.02 32.98 1.56
CA LEU A 361 19.84 33.83 2.41
C LEU A 361 21.31 33.43 2.32
N PHE A 362 21.61 32.14 2.51
CA PHE A 362 22.96 31.60 2.42
C PHE A 362 23.61 31.90 1.05
N ASP A 363 22.94 31.53 -0.05
CA ASP A 363 23.45 31.75 -1.41
C ASP A 363 23.60 33.25 -1.74
N ARG A 364 22.77 34.14 -1.16
CA ARG A 364 22.89 35.59 -1.31
C ARG A 364 24.13 36.12 -0.57
N CYS A 365 24.34 35.71 0.67
CA CYS A 365 25.49 36.12 1.49
C CYS A 365 26.82 35.65 0.88
N LEU A 366 26.86 34.46 0.26
CA LEU A 366 28.06 34.01 -0.47
C LEU A 366 28.39 34.86 -1.71
N LYS A 367 27.40 35.54 -2.30
CA LYS A 367 27.58 36.39 -3.49
C LYS A 367 27.79 37.87 -3.15
N GLN A 368 27.33 38.31 -1.98
CA GLN A 368 27.27 39.71 -1.59
C GLN A 368 27.97 39.90 -0.23
N PRO A 369 29.25 40.35 -0.24
CA PRO A 369 30.03 40.53 0.99
C PRO A 369 29.37 41.48 2.02
N GLU A 370 28.65 42.50 1.56
CA GLU A 370 27.91 43.41 2.45
C GLU A 370 26.76 42.72 3.18
N GLU A 371 25.98 41.88 2.48
CA GLU A 371 24.92 41.08 3.09
C GLU A 371 25.48 40.07 4.09
N ARG A 372 26.64 39.49 3.79
CA ARG A 372 27.35 38.61 4.71
C ARG A 372 27.81 39.34 5.98
N ALA A 373 28.34 40.56 5.85
CA ALA A 373 28.72 41.36 7.01
C ALA A 373 27.50 41.70 7.89
N ARG A 374 26.34 42.01 7.28
CA ARG A 374 25.07 42.20 7.98
C ARG A 374 24.59 40.93 8.68
N LEU A 375 24.66 39.79 8.00
CA LEU A 375 24.33 38.49 8.56
C LEU A 375 25.19 38.19 9.78
N LYS A 376 26.52 38.35 9.68
CA LYS A 376 27.44 38.14 10.80
C LYS A 376 27.12 39.02 12.00
N ALA A 377 26.87 40.31 11.77
CA ALA A 377 26.47 41.23 12.84
C ALA A 377 25.14 40.80 13.50
N ALA A 378 24.16 40.38 12.70
CA ALA A 378 22.89 39.86 13.20
C ALA A 378 23.07 38.56 13.99
N ALA A 379 23.87 37.61 13.47
CA ALA A 379 24.18 36.35 14.12
C ALA A 379 24.87 36.60 15.47
N THR A 380 25.88 37.47 15.55
CA THR A 380 26.52 37.88 16.80
C THR A 380 25.52 38.45 17.80
N ALA A 381 24.62 39.32 17.37
CA ALA A 381 23.60 39.91 18.24
C ALA A 381 22.54 38.89 18.71
N LEU A 382 22.20 37.92 17.87
CA LEU A 382 21.16 36.91 18.14
C LEU A 382 21.70 35.63 18.77
N GLN A 383 23.01 35.42 18.81
CA GLN A 383 23.63 34.21 19.35
C GLN A 383 23.24 33.93 20.81
N PRO A 384 23.15 34.93 21.73
CA PRO A 384 22.67 34.67 23.07
C PRO A 384 21.23 34.13 23.10
N ALA A 385 20.34 34.65 22.26
CA ALA A 385 18.97 34.14 22.14
C ALA A 385 18.94 32.73 21.54
N TYR A 386 19.81 32.46 20.57
CA TYR A 386 20.00 31.11 20.02
C TYR A 386 20.45 30.11 21.09
N SER A 387 21.40 30.46 21.96
CA SER A 387 21.83 29.62 23.08
C SER A 387 20.68 29.26 24.03
N ARG A 388 19.81 30.23 24.37
CA ARG A 388 18.59 29.98 25.17
C ARG A 388 17.68 28.96 24.50
N GLY A 389 17.47 29.12 23.20
CA GLY A 389 16.65 28.18 22.43
C GLY A 389 17.26 26.78 22.36
N ARG A 390 18.59 26.66 22.26
CA ARG A 390 19.31 25.38 22.27
C ARG A 390 19.30 24.69 23.63
N ALA A 391 19.43 25.44 24.72
CA ALA A 391 19.31 24.90 26.08
C ALA A 391 17.93 24.24 26.28
N ALA A 392 16.85 24.95 25.93
CA ALA A 392 15.50 24.41 26.01
C ALA A 392 15.25 23.24 25.03
N GLY A 393 15.69 23.38 23.77
CA GLY A 393 15.49 22.35 22.75
C GLY A 393 16.27 21.06 23.02
N GLY A 394 17.48 21.14 23.56
CA GLY A 394 18.30 19.97 23.89
C GLY A 394 17.71 19.12 25.02
N VAL A 395 17.23 19.76 26.09
CA VAL A 395 16.49 19.06 27.16
C VAL A 395 15.22 18.43 26.60
N TRP A 396 14.44 19.18 25.82
CA TRP A 396 13.21 18.64 25.20
C TRP A 396 13.49 17.43 24.31
N GLU A 397 14.52 17.47 23.46
CA GLU A 397 14.94 16.38 22.60
C GLU A 397 15.35 15.15 23.42
N ALA A 398 16.17 15.33 24.45
CA ALA A 398 16.61 14.26 25.35
C ALA A 398 15.42 13.60 26.07
N VAL A 399 14.49 14.39 26.62
CA VAL A 399 13.27 13.87 27.25
C VAL A 399 12.44 13.08 26.25
N THR A 400 12.23 13.62 25.05
CA THR A 400 11.40 12.97 24.01
C THR A 400 11.98 11.61 23.59
N ILE A 401 13.30 11.51 23.44
CA ILE A 401 13.98 10.27 23.04
C ILE A 401 13.99 9.26 24.20
N ALA A 402 14.36 9.68 25.42
CA ALA A 402 14.40 8.80 26.58
C ALA A 402 13.00 8.33 27.03
N SER A 403 11.94 9.11 26.74
CA SER A 403 10.57 8.77 27.10
C SER A 403 9.81 8.00 26.02
N HIS A 404 10.47 7.58 24.92
CA HIS A 404 9.81 6.95 23.77
C HIS A 404 8.96 5.72 24.16
N ASP A 405 9.35 5.01 25.22
CA ASP A 405 8.66 3.82 25.75
C ASP A 405 7.69 4.11 26.91
N GLN A 406 7.69 5.32 27.49
CA GLN A 406 7.07 5.59 28.80
C GLN A 406 5.83 6.50 28.74
N SER A 407 5.71 7.39 27.77
CA SER A 407 4.45 8.10 27.47
C SER A 407 4.65 9.12 26.36
N THR A 408 3.68 9.30 25.46
CA THR A 408 3.58 10.61 24.79
C THR A 408 3.17 11.62 25.84
N VAL A 409 4.12 12.47 26.22
CA VAL A 409 3.84 13.65 27.03
C VAL A 409 3.11 14.62 26.10
N LEU A 410 1.77 14.60 26.10
CA LEU A 410 0.96 15.68 25.52
C LEU A 410 0.94 16.91 26.44
N ASP A 411 1.86 16.95 27.40
CA ASP A 411 2.03 18.05 28.31
C ASP A 411 2.87 19.13 27.62
N ALA A 412 2.26 20.29 27.40
CA ALA A 412 3.01 21.49 27.02
C ALA A 412 3.98 21.93 28.15
N ALA A 413 3.89 21.35 29.35
CA ALA A 413 4.69 21.70 30.52
C ALA A 413 6.15 21.20 30.51
N THR A 414 6.64 20.52 29.47
CA THR A 414 8.10 20.36 29.26
C THR A 414 8.76 21.61 28.65
N ALA A 415 8.01 22.70 28.43
CA ALA A 415 8.61 23.99 28.13
C ALA A 415 9.32 24.52 29.38
N LEU A 416 10.65 24.39 29.41
CA LEU A 416 11.49 24.97 30.46
C LEU A 416 11.10 26.43 30.72
N SER A 417 10.96 26.79 31.99
CA SER A 417 10.77 28.17 32.39
C SER A 417 12.04 28.99 32.13
N GLU A 418 11.89 30.31 31.96
CA GLU A 418 13.04 31.19 31.73
C GLU A 418 14.11 31.09 32.84
N PRO A 419 13.77 30.96 34.15
CA PRO A 419 14.77 30.71 35.20
C PRO A 419 15.54 29.39 35.05
N GLU A 420 14.87 28.30 34.67
CA GLU A 420 15.56 27.01 34.45
C GLU A 420 16.51 27.09 33.26
N ILE A 421 16.16 27.84 32.22
CA ILE A 421 17.05 28.12 31.09
C ILE A 421 18.25 28.96 31.55
N ASP A 422 18.02 29.96 32.41
CA ASP A 422 19.08 30.79 32.97
C ASP A 422 20.06 29.97 33.84
N GLU A 423 19.53 29.03 34.63
CA GLU A 423 20.34 28.11 35.45
C GLU A 423 21.21 27.19 34.59
N ILE A 424 20.64 26.57 33.54
CA ILE A 424 21.40 25.77 32.57
C ILE A 424 22.50 26.62 31.92
N LEU A 425 22.18 27.85 31.49
CA LEU A 425 23.17 28.71 30.82
C LEU A 425 24.21 29.30 31.77
N ALA A 426 23.99 29.26 33.08
CA ALA A 426 24.97 29.68 34.07
C ALA A 426 26.09 28.65 34.26
N THR A 427 25.84 27.39 33.88
CA THR A 427 26.80 26.29 33.87
C THR A 427 27.29 25.98 32.45
N ASP A 428 28.50 25.42 32.33
CA ASP A 428 29.03 25.03 31.02
C ASP A 428 28.49 23.65 30.62
N HIS A 429 27.88 23.56 29.44
CA HIS A 429 27.27 22.34 28.93
C HIS A 429 27.79 22.03 27.51
N PRO A 430 28.32 20.82 27.25
CA PRO A 430 28.95 20.48 25.97
C PRO A 430 27.97 20.46 24.77
N TRP A 431 26.67 20.52 25.01
CA TRP A 431 25.63 20.48 23.98
C TRP A 431 24.97 21.84 23.70
N VAL A 432 25.35 22.89 24.44
CA VAL A 432 24.86 24.28 24.27
C VAL A 432 26.05 25.22 24.04
N PRO A 433 26.03 26.07 23.01
CA PRO A 433 27.05 27.10 22.88
C PRO A 433 26.84 28.18 23.96
N GLY A 434 27.90 28.62 24.63
CA GLY A 434 27.83 29.70 25.62
C GLY A 434 27.27 31.00 25.00
N PRO A 435 26.51 31.83 25.74
CA PRO A 435 25.87 33.05 25.23
C PRO A 435 26.86 34.23 25.10
N ASP A 436 27.97 34.02 24.38
CA ASP A 436 29.12 34.93 24.29
C ASP A 436 29.12 35.83 23.03
N GLY A 437 28.12 35.69 22.16
CA GLY A 437 28.02 36.43 20.91
C GLY A 437 28.95 35.92 19.80
N SER A 438 29.76 34.89 20.04
CA SER A 438 30.72 34.40 19.05
C SER A 438 30.04 33.47 18.06
N THR A 439 30.34 33.68 16.77
CA THR A 439 29.79 32.91 15.64
C THR A 439 30.82 31.95 15.03
N THR A 440 31.93 31.71 15.72
CA THR A 440 33.01 30.85 15.23
C THR A 440 32.57 29.39 15.19
N ALA A 441 32.66 28.77 14.02
CA ALA A 441 32.17 27.40 13.80
C ALA A 441 32.94 26.34 14.58
N VAL A 442 34.25 26.27 14.38
CA VAL A 442 35.15 25.34 15.08
C VAL A 442 36.05 26.13 16.01
N ARG A 443 36.08 25.76 17.29
CA ARG A 443 36.94 26.37 18.31
C ARG A 443 37.94 25.33 18.79
N ASN A 444 39.12 25.76 19.22
CA ASN A 444 40.06 24.84 19.88
C ASN A 444 39.68 24.70 21.35
N ASP A 445 39.67 23.47 21.85
CA ASP A 445 39.55 23.22 23.29
C ASP A 445 40.83 23.59 24.05
N ALA A 446 40.83 23.39 25.36
CA ALA A 446 41.98 23.71 26.22
C ALA A 446 43.28 23.00 25.82
N ASP A 447 43.17 21.83 25.17
CA ASP A 447 44.29 21.02 24.69
C ASP A 447 44.71 21.39 23.25
N GLY A 448 44.03 22.35 22.62
CA GLY A 448 44.29 22.80 21.25
C GLY A 448 43.60 21.97 20.16
N ASN A 449 42.69 21.06 20.52
CA ASN A 449 41.99 20.21 19.55
C ASN A 449 40.73 20.90 19.00
N PRO A 450 40.39 20.72 17.71
CA PRO A 450 39.19 21.30 17.15
C PRO A 450 37.93 20.73 17.83
N SER A 451 36.99 21.61 18.15
CA SER A 451 35.74 21.29 18.86
C SER A 451 34.55 22.03 18.25
N TRP A 452 33.45 21.31 18.12
CA TRP A 452 32.16 21.83 17.68
C TRP A 452 31.20 21.97 18.87
N LEU A 453 30.92 23.21 19.27
CA LEU A 453 30.16 23.51 20.51
C LEU A 453 28.65 23.69 20.27
N TRP A 454 28.19 23.56 19.04
CA TRP A 454 26.84 23.97 18.63
C TRP A 454 25.80 22.83 18.71
N GLY A 455 26.24 21.61 19.03
CA GLY A 455 25.43 20.38 19.07
C GLY A 455 25.23 19.70 17.72
N THR A 456 24.69 18.47 17.74
CA THR A 456 24.50 17.59 16.56
C THR A 456 23.51 18.16 15.54
N GLY A 457 22.40 18.75 16.01
CA GLY A 457 21.38 19.32 15.12
C GLY A 457 21.88 20.51 14.30
N ALA A 458 22.65 21.41 14.92
CA ALA A 458 23.26 22.56 14.25
C ALA A 458 24.35 22.11 13.25
N ALA A 459 25.14 21.10 13.63
CA ALA A 459 26.12 20.48 12.73
C ALA A 459 25.44 19.97 11.45
N GLU A 460 24.37 19.18 11.61
CA GLU A 460 23.69 18.57 10.47
C GLU A 460 23.10 19.63 9.52
N ARG A 461 22.44 20.66 10.06
CA ARG A 461 21.84 21.74 9.25
C ARG A 461 22.89 22.58 8.52
N THR A 462 23.99 22.90 9.19
CA THR A 462 25.13 23.62 8.60
C THR A 462 25.69 22.85 7.40
N VAL A 463 25.99 21.56 7.57
CA VAL A 463 26.52 20.72 6.48
C VAL A 463 25.51 20.57 5.34
N ARG A 464 24.21 20.43 5.64
CA ARG A 464 23.15 20.35 4.61
C ARG A 464 23.01 21.62 3.78
N LEU A 465 23.15 22.81 4.38
CA LEU A 465 23.13 24.09 3.65
C LEU A 465 24.29 24.19 2.66
N ILE A 466 25.49 23.82 3.12
CA ILE A 466 26.72 23.76 2.31
C ILE A 466 26.52 22.78 1.15
N LEU A 467 26.09 21.55 1.44
CA LEU A 467 25.90 20.49 0.47
C LEU A 467 24.93 20.91 -0.63
N ARG A 468 23.83 21.57 -0.27
CA ARG A 468 22.83 22.05 -1.24
C ARG A 468 23.37 23.16 -2.12
N SER A 469 24.08 24.14 -1.56
CA SER A 469 24.68 25.21 -2.36
C SER A 469 25.68 24.65 -3.37
N LEU A 470 26.55 23.73 -2.94
CA LEU A 470 27.51 23.05 -3.81
C LEU A 470 26.81 22.22 -4.91
N ARG A 471 25.70 21.53 -4.60
CA ARG A 471 24.90 20.80 -5.62
C ARG A 471 24.27 21.75 -6.65
N ASN A 472 23.75 22.88 -6.19
CA ASN A 472 23.21 23.90 -7.09
C ASN A 472 24.30 24.48 -7.99
N GLN A 473 25.51 24.67 -7.46
CA GLN A 473 26.66 25.13 -8.25
C GLN A 473 27.11 24.09 -9.27
N ILE A 474 27.33 22.83 -8.86
CA ILE A 474 27.80 21.78 -9.80
C ILE A 474 26.82 21.52 -10.93
N SER A 475 25.51 21.61 -10.67
CA SER A 475 24.48 21.42 -11.70
C SER A 475 24.53 22.49 -12.80
N LYS A 476 25.09 23.67 -12.51
CA LYS A 476 25.23 24.80 -13.44
C LYS A 476 26.66 25.00 -13.93
N ALA A 477 27.63 24.31 -13.33
CA ALA A 477 29.05 24.54 -13.56
C ALA A 477 29.55 23.97 -14.90
N PRO A 478 30.44 24.70 -15.61
CA PRO A 478 31.19 24.17 -16.74
C PRO A 478 32.04 22.94 -16.35
N ARG A 479 32.32 22.06 -17.30
CA ARG A 479 33.08 20.81 -17.06
C ARG A 479 34.42 21.00 -16.35
N ALA A 480 35.14 22.09 -16.63
CA ALA A 480 36.46 22.37 -16.05
C ALA A 480 36.42 22.60 -14.52
N GLU A 481 35.29 23.10 -13.99
CA GLU A 481 35.14 23.42 -12.57
C GLU A 481 34.54 22.26 -11.76
N ARG A 482 34.02 21.21 -12.43
CA ARG A 482 33.32 20.11 -11.77
C ARG A 482 34.20 19.26 -10.89
N ALA A 483 35.46 19.03 -11.25
CA ALA A 483 36.35 18.17 -10.46
C ALA A 483 36.56 18.73 -9.04
N GLU A 484 36.73 20.05 -8.93
CA GLU A 484 36.89 20.72 -7.62
C GLU A 484 35.57 20.77 -6.85
N LEU A 485 34.44 21.06 -7.51
CA LEU A 485 33.12 21.02 -6.88
C LEU A 485 32.75 19.62 -6.40
N ASP A 486 33.10 18.59 -7.15
CA ASP A 486 32.88 17.19 -6.80
C ASP A 486 33.69 16.80 -5.56
N LYS A 487 34.97 17.18 -5.50
CA LYS A 487 35.79 17.00 -4.29
C LYS A 487 35.15 17.66 -3.06
N ARG A 488 34.65 18.88 -3.19
CA ARG A 488 33.96 19.61 -2.10
C ARG A 488 32.64 18.94 -1.71
N LEU A 489 31.88 18.46 -2.68
CA LEU A 489 30.63 17.73 -2.45
C LEU A 489 30.87 16.43 -1.69
N THR A 490 31.88 15.66 -2.10
CA THR A 490 32.27 14.41 -1.43
C THR A 490 32.68 14.68 0.01
N ALA A 491 33.58 15.63 0.26
CA ALA A 491 33.98 16.02 1.62
C ALA A 491 32.79 16.47 2.49
N THR A 492 31.86 17.23 1.90
CA THR A 492 30.64 17.66 2.61
C THR A 492 29.71 16.48 2.90
N SER A 493 29.56 15.55 1.96
CA SER A 493 28.76 14.34 2.13
C SER A 493 29.35 13.43 3.22
N ASP A 494 30.67 13.24 3.23
CA ASP A 494 31.38 12.46 4.25
C ASP A 494 31.22 13.08 5.64
N CYS A 495 31.33 14.42 5.74
CA CYS A 495 31.06 15.14 6.97
C CYS A 495 29.62 14.92 7.45
N LEU A 496 28.64 14.98 6.54
CA LEU A 496 27.23 14.72 6.88
C LEU A 496 27.03 13.30 7.43
N MET A 497 27.65 12.29 6.80
CA MET A 497 27.60 10.91 7.27
C MET A 497 28.18 10.75 8.67
N LYS A 498 29.32 11.39 8.95
CA LYS A 498 29.92 11.40 10.30
C LYS A 498 29.00 12.07 11.32
N VAL A 499 28.41 13.22 10.98
CA VAL A 499 27.44 13.92 11.85
C VAL A 499 26.22 13.04 12.14
N GLN A 500 25.68 12.36 11.13
CA GLN A 500 24.55 11.44 11.29
C GLN A 500 24.91 10.26 12.19
N ALA A 501 26.09 9.65 12.02
CA ALA A 501 26.53 8.54 12.87
C ALA A 501 26.73 8.93 14.34
N VAL A 502 27.30 10.11 14.60
CA VAL A 502 27.42 10.66 15.97
C VAL A 502 26.03 10.91 16.58
N ARG A 503 25.10 11.40 15.76
CA ARG A 503 23.72 11.63 16.21
C ARG A 503 23.00 10.32 16.51
N ASP A 504 23.09 9.33 15.64
CA ASP A 504 22.43 8.04 15.87
C ASP A 504 22.97 7.38 17.15
N ALA A 505 24.29 7.50 17.42
CA ALA A 505 24.89 7.05 18.68
C ALA A 505 24.40 7.84 19.92
N LEU A 506 24.13 9.14 19.78
CA LEU A 506 23.53 9.96 20.82
C LEU A 506 22.07 9.54 21.09
N ASP A 507 21.28 9.35 20.03
CA ASP A 507 19.89 8.91 20.12
C ASP A 507 19.80 7.53 20.81
N ASP A 508 20.68 6.59 20.45
CA ASP A 508 20.78 5.26 21.08
C ASP A 508 21.16 5.36 22.58
N ALA A 509 22.14 6.21 22.92
CA ALA A 509 22.56 6.40 24.30
C ALA A 509 21.47 7.07 25.15
N LEU A 510 20.74 8.03 24.59
CA LEU A 510 19.59 8.68 25.24
C LEU A 510 18.43 7.72 25.44
N ALA A 511 18.12 6.89 24.45
CA ALA A 511 17.06 5.88 24.55
C ALA A 511 17.38 4.83 25.64
N ALA A 512 18.65 4.49 25.85
CA ALA A 512 19.09 3.59 26.92
C ALA A 512 19.20 4.27 28.30
N ALA A 513 19.26 5.61 28.34
CA ALA A 513 19.46 6.36 29.57
C ALA A 513 18.19 6.44 30.42
N HIS A 514 18.33 6.20 31.72
CA HIS A 514 17.24 6.38 32.69
C HIS A 514 17.28 7.81 33.23
N LEU A 515 16.83 8.77 32.43
CA LEU A 515 16.77 10.18 32.83
C LEU A 515 15.64 10.40 33.86
N ASP A 516 15.88 11.21 34.90
CA ASP A 516 14.87 11.53 35.91
C ASP A 516 13.92 12.63 35.41
N LEU A 517 12.75 12.22 34.93
CA LEU A 517 11.77 13.10 34.27
C LEU A 517 10.75 13.74 35.23
N ARG A 518 11.07 13.90 36.52
CA ARG A 518 10.12 14.44 37.52
C ARG A 518 9.88 15.96 37.34
N PRO A 519 8.64 16.47 37.55
CA PRO A 519 8.27 17.88 37.27
C PRO A 519 8.95 18.96 38.12
N ALA A 520 9.69 18.60 39.16
CA ALA A 520 10.41 19.55 40.01
C ALA A 520 11.89 19.15 40.06
N GLY A 521 12.77 19.94 39.42
CA GLY A 521 14.21 19.67 39.32
C GLY A 521 14.63 18.73 38.19
N GLY A 522 13.70 18.27 37.34
CA GLY A 522 14.00 17.35 36.24
C GLY A 522 14.85 17.95 35.12
N ALA A 523 14.77 19.25 34.87
CA ALA A 523 15.53 19.90 33.80
C ALA A 523 17.04 19.87 34.03
N GLU A 524 17.48 20.20 35.25
CA GLU A 524 18.89 20.15 35.65
C GLU A 524 19.42 18.71 35.66
N ALA A 525 18.64 17.75 36.18
CA ALA A 525 19.01 16.33 36.15
C ALA A 525 19.14 15.79 34.71
N VAL A 526 18.24 16.17 33.80
CA VAL A 526 18.33 15.84 32.38
C VAL A 526 19.55 16.52 31.74
N ALA A 527 19.81 17.79 32.05
CA ALA A 527 20.98 18.51 31.55
C ALA A 527 22.31 17.86 31.98
N VAL A 528 22.40 17.40 33.23
CA VAL A 528 23.55 16.64 33.75
C VAL A 528 23.69 15.29 33.06
N GLY A 529 22.60 14.52 32.94
CA GLY A 529 22.65 13.24 32.21
C GLY A 529 23.04 13.42 30.74
N LEU A 530 22.61 14.52 30.11
CA LEU A 530 22.99 14.87 28.75
C LEU A 530 24.48 15.25 28.65
N ASN A 531 25.05 15.92 29.67
CA ASN A 531 26.49 16.17 29.75
C ASN A 531 27.27 14.87 29.78
N ASP A 532 26.91 13.94 30.66
CA ASP A 532 27.58 12.64 30.80
C ASP A 532 27.61 11.87 29.48
N ILE A 533 26.48 11.84 28.76
CA ILE A 533 26.38 11.18 27.45
C ILE A 533 27.24 11.90 26.41
N PHE A 534 27.22 13.23 26.36
CA PHE A 534 28.05 14.01 25.42
C PHE A 534 29.54 13.81 25.65
N GLU A 535 29.96 13.73 26.91
CA GLU A 535 31.35 13.46 27.30
C GLU A 535 31.75 12.02 27.01
N GLN A 536 30.90 11.04 27.36
CA GLN A 536 31.12 9.62 27.06
C GLN A 536 31.28 9.38 25.56
N LEU A 537 30.43 10.00 24.74
CA LEU A 537 30.47 9.92 23.29
C LEU A 537 31.49 10.87 22.66
N GLN A 538 32.09 11.77 23.44
CA GLN A 538 33.09 12.75 22.99
C GLN A 538 32.62 13.59 21.78
N ILE A 539 31.34 13.99 21.79
CA ILE A 539 30.64 14.54 20.62
C ILE A 539 31.31 15.81 20.09
N GLN A 540 31.70 16.74 20.98
CA GLN A 540 32.31 18.01 20.56
C GLN A 540 33.61 17.80 19.77
N ARG A 541 34.46 16.87 20.22
CA ARG A 541 35.72 16.54 19.54
C ARG A 541 35.48 15.79 18.24
N ALA A 542 34.60 14.79 18.24
CA ALA A 542 34.30 14.01 17.04
C ALA A 542 33.72 14.88 15.91
N LEU A 543 32.80 15.78 16.25
CA LEU A 543 32.27 16.76 15.30
C LEU A 543 33.33 17.83 14.95
N GLY A 544 34.14 18.27 15.91
CA GLY A 544 35.25 19.19 15.67
C GLY A 544 36.24 18.67 14.63
N ASP A 545 36.68 17.42 14.77
CA ASP A 545 37.54 16.72 13.81
C ASP A 545 36.88 16.65 12.42
N ALA A 546 35.61 16.25 12.35
CA ALA A 546 34.86 16.16 11.09
C ALA A 546 34.70 17.51 10.39
N PHE A 547 34.46 18.59 11.14
CA PHE A 547 34.37 19.93 10.58
C PHE A 547 35.74 20.52 10.22
N ALA A 548 36.80 20.21 10.97
CA ALA A 548 38.15 20.64 10.63
C ALA A 548 38.60 20.06 9.27
N GLU A 549 38.33 18.77 9.03
CA GLU A 549 38.54 18.12 7.74
C GLU A 549 37.72 18.80 6.63
N LEU A 550 36.44 19.08 6.88
CA LEU A 550 35.56 19.76 5.93
C LEU A 550 36.10 21.15 5.57
N VAL A 551 36.41 21.96 6.59
CA VAL A 551 36.94 23.33 6.47
C VAL A 551 38.23 23.36 5.65
N ALA A 552 39.11 22.37 5.81
CA ALA A 552 40.35 22.26 5.02
C ALA A 552 40.09 22.13 3.51
N ILE A 553 38.91 21.64 3.11
CA ILE A 553 38.53 21.41 1.71
C ILE A 553 37.60 22.50 1.17
N VAL A 554 36.56 22.88 1.92
CA VAL A 554 35.55 23.85 1.45
C VAL A 554 35.84 25.30 1.86
N GLY A 555 36.72 25.50 2.85
CA GLY A 555 37.10 26.79 3.39
C GLY A 555 36.22 27.28 4.55
N TRP A 556 36.82 28.05 5.45
CA TRP A 556 36.16 28.68 6.60
C TRP A 556 34.95 29.52 6.22
N GLU A 557 35.07 30.24 5.10
CA GLU A 557 34.04 31.16 4.63
C GLU A 557 32.67 30.52 4.56
N LEU A 558 32.63 29.31 3.99
CA LEU A 558 31.41 28.60 3.69
C LEU A 558 30.78 28.02 4.96
N VAL A 559 31.62 27.52 5.87
CA VAL A 559 31.20 26.93 7.14
C VAL A 559 30.70 27.99 8.11
N ASP A 560 31.45 29.09 8.29
CA ASP A 560 31.05 30.20 9.16
C ASP A 560 29.74 30.83 8.68
N THR A 561 29.61 31.08 7.38
CA THR A 561 28.38 31.67 6.82
C THR A 561 27.18 30.74 7.03
N ALA A 562 27.37 29.42 6.88
CA ALA A 562 26.29 28.45 7.07
C ALA A 562 25.82 28.41 8.54
N LEU A 563 26.77 28.50 9.48
CA LEU A 563 26.46 28.60 10.90
C LEU A 563 25.78 29.94 11.26
N GLU A 564 26.23 31.06 10.69
CA GLU A 564 25.59 32.36 10.91
C GLU A 564 24.15 32.38 10.42
N VAL A 565 23.88 31.75 9.26
CA VAL A 565 22.51 31.53 8.77
C VAL A 565 21.71 30.65 9.73
N GLU A 566 22.29 29.56 10.23
CA GLU A 566 21.65 28.69 11.24
C GLU A 566 21.25 29.48 12.49
N ILE A 567 22.15 30.31 13.03
CA ILE A 567 21.89 31.15 14.22
C ILE A 567 20.70 32.08 13.97
N VAL A 568 20.73 32.84 12.86
CA VAL A 568 19.68 33.83 12.56
C VAL A 568 18.34 33.15 12.30
N SER A 569 18.33 32.07 11.52
CA SER A 569 17.09 31.36 11.17
C SER A 569 16.46 30.59 12.33
N ARG A 570 17.26 30.17 13.34
CA ARG A 570 16.79 29.31 14.43
C ARG A 570 16.78 29.97 15.81
N CYS A 571 17.23 31.22 15.96
CA CYS A 571 17.29 31.89 17.26
C CYS A 571 15.96 31.89 18.05
N THR A 572 14.81 31.90 17.38
CA THR A 572 13.46 31.87 18.00
C THR A 572 12.73 30.54 17.85
N SER A 573 13.26 29.60 17.06
CA SER A 573 12.65 28.29 16.76
C SER A 573 13.51 27.09 17.15
N ALA A 574 14.64 27.32 17.85
CA ALA A 574 15.54 26.26 18.31
C ALA A 574 14.92 25.29 19.34
N ARG A 575 13.72 25.60 19.86
CA ARG A 575 12.91 24.72 20.73
C ARG A 575 12.18 23.61 19.96
N THR A 576 11.96 23.75 18.65
CA THR A 576 11.21 22.74 17.88
C THR A 576 12.10 21.52 17.61
N PRO A 577 11.61 20.28 17.85
CA PRO A 577 12.30 19.07 17.43
C PRO A 577 12.65 19.15 15.96
N GLN A 578 13.80 18.59 15.59
CA GLN A 578 14.32 18.74 14.24
C GLN A 578 13.42 18.07 13.20
N GLN A 579 12.63 18.85 12.46
CA GLN A 579 11.96 18.39 11.25
C GLN A 579 12.97 18.30 10.10
N ARG A 580 13.11 17.09 9.57
CA ARG A 580 14.01 16.75 8.46
C ARG A 580 13.16 16.70 7.17
N SER A 581 13.12 17.78 6.40
CA SER A 581 12.18 17.90 5.26
C SER A 581 12.84 18.09 3.89
N ALA A 582 13.31 17.05 3.21
CA ALA A 582 13.89 17.24 1.87
C ALA A 582 12.87 17.73 0.82
N PRO A 583 13.27 18.57 -0.18
CA PRO A 583 12.37 18.96 -1.25
C PRO A 583 12.11 17.75 -2.16
N PHE A 584 10.85 17.55 -2.51
CA PHE A 584 10.43 16.49 -3.43
C PHE A 584 9.26 16.96 -4.29
N GLN A 585 9.07 16.31 -5.43
CA GLN A 585 7.86 16.42 -6.23
C GLN A 585 6.96 15.24 -5.92
N PHE A 586 5.67 15.49 -5.71
CA PHE A 586 4.69 14.44 -5.47
C PHE A 586 3.96 14.07 -6.77
N LEU A 587 3.80 12.78 -7.03
CA LEU A 587 3.05 12.25 -8.16
C LEU A 587 2.18 11.08 -7.70
N ARG A 588 0.89 11.14 -8.02
CA ARG A 588 -0.04 10.03 -7.81
C ARG A 588 -0.13 9.19 -9.08
N LEU A 589 0.19 7.91 -8.96
CA LEU A 589 0.05 6.91 -10.02
C LEU A 589 -1.26 6.16 -9.80
N GLY A 590 -2.27 6.49 -10.59
CA GLY A 590 -3.58 5.83 -10.58
C GLY A 590 -4.06 5.42 -11.96
N PRO A 591 -5.15 4.62 -12.01
CA PRO A 591 -5.73 4.07 -13.25
C PRO A 591 -6.58 5.08 -14.03
N ASP A 592 -6.67 6.32 -13.57
CA ASP A 592 -7.45 7.41 -14.17
C ASP A 592 -6.64 8.29 -15.14
N ILE A 593 -5.35 7.98 -15.35
CA ILE A 593 -4.56 8.64 -16.38
C ILE A 593 -5.05 8.21 -17.77
N PRO A 594 -5.27 9.16 -18.71
CA PRO A 594 -5.64 8.81 -20.07
C PRO A 594 -4.58 7.93 -20.75
N LEU A 595 -5.05 6.88 -21.42
CA LEU A 595 -4.20 5.98 -22.20
C LEU A 595 -4.04 6.53 -23.62
N ALA A 596 -2.88 7.13 -23.92
CA ALA A 596 -2.58 7.74 -25.22
C ALA A 596 -2.78 6.78 -26.41
N VAL A 597 -2.55 5.48 -26.20
CA VAL A 597 -2.80 4.42 -27.19
C VAL A 597 -4.28 4.34 -27.63
N LEU A 598 -5.22 4.85 -26.81
CA LEU A 598 -6.66 4.83 -27.07
C LEU A 598 -7.22 6.17 -27.55
N ASP A 599 -6.43 7.24 -27.65
CA ASP A 599 -6.94 8.60 -27.95
C ASP A 599 -7.68 8.68 -29.30
N GLU A 600 -7.33 7.83 -30.25
CA GLU A 600 -7.95 7.78 -31.59
C GLU A 600 -9.21 6.91 -31.66
N LEU A 601 -9.58 6.25 -30.56
CA LEU A 601 -10.69 5.30 -30.48
C LEU A 601 -11.84 5.86 -29.63
N GLN A 602 -13.09 5.53 -29.98
CA GLN A 602 -14.25 5.94 -29.17
C GLN A 602 -14.18 5.34 -27.76
N GLU A 603 -13.60 4.14 -27.66
CA GLU A 603 -13.39 3.39 -26.43
C GLU A 603 -12.38 4.08 -25.50
N GLY A 604 -11.54 4.99 -25.99
CA GLY A 604 -10.70 5.84 -25.14
C GLY A 604 -11.53 6.73 -24.22
N SER A 605 -12.63 7.30 -24.73
CA SER A 605 -13.56 8.06 -23.89
C SER A 605 -14.26 7.17 -22.86
N ILE A 606 -14.54 5.91 -23.20
CA ILE A 606 -15.17 4.95 -22.27
C ILE A 606 -14.17 4.57 -21.18
N ALA A 607 -12.92 4.28 -21.54
CA ALA A 607 -11.83 3.99 -20.60
C ALA A 607 -11.67 5.11 -19.57
N ASN A 608 -11.61 6.37 -20.04
CA ASN A 608 -11.51 7.54 -19.17
C ASN A 608 -12.73 7.73 -18.27
N GLN A 609 -13.92 7.26 -18.66
CA GLN A 609 -15.12 7.30 -17.81
C GLN A 609 -15.14 6.17 -16.78
N LEU A 610 -14.51 5.04 -17.07
CA LEU A 610 -14.41 3.92 -16.14
C LEU A 610 -13.50 4.25 -14.95
N ASN A 611 -12.45 5.05 -15.14
CA ASN A 611 -11.45 5.34 -14.12
C ASN A 611 -10.95 4.03 -13.47
N GLU A 612 -11.00 3.91 -12.14
CA GLU A 612 -10.64 2.68 -11.40
C GLU A 612 -11.44 1.44 -11.82
N ARG A 613 -12.66 1.60 -12.33
CA ARG A 613 -13.50 0.47 -12.77
C ARG A 613 -12.91 -0.24 -13.97
N ILE A 614 -11.97 0.36 -14.70
CA ILE A 614 -11.24 -0.30 -15.79
C ILE A 614 -10.49 -1.56 -15.31
N LEU A 615 -10.20 -1.65 -14.00
CA LEU A 615 -9.58 -2.80 -13.37
C LEU A 615 -10.65 -3.81 -12.94
N TYR A 616 -10.50 -5.08 -13.33
CA TYR A 616 -11.36 -6.15 -12.79
C TYR A 616 -11.17 -6.28 -11.30
N GLY A 617 -9.95 -6.05 -10.81
CA GLY A 617 -9.60 -6.09 -9.40
C GLY A 617 -10.26 -5.02 -8.56
N SER A 618 -10.83 -3.96 -9.14
CA SER A 618 -11.67 -3.00 -8.41
C SER A 618 -13.10 -3.53 -8.21
N GLN A 619 -13.53 -4.46 -9.05
CA GLN A 619 -14.88 -5.02 -9.00
C GLN A 619 -15.05 -5.94 -7.79
N VAL A 620 -16.30 -6.04 -7.33
CA VAL A 620 -16.69 -6.98 -6.26
C VAL A 620 -15.87 -6.78 -4.98
N GLY A 621 -15.84 -5.55 -4.48
CA GLY A 621 -15.18 -5.22 -3.21
C GLY A 621 -13.67 -5.46 -3.22
N HIS A 622 -13.03 -5.22 -4.35
CA HIS A 622 -11.61 -5.42 -4.62
C HIS A 622 -11.12 -6.88 -4.75
N PHE A 623 -12.02 -7.83 -5.00
CA PHE A 623 -11.66 -9.25 -5.18
C PHE A 623 -11.76 -9.74 -6.63
N GLY A 624 -12.25 -8.91 -7.56
CA GLY A 624 -12.58 -9.34 -8.91
C GLY A 624 -11.44 -10.08 -9.61
N ALA A 625 -10.20 -9.58 -9.56
CA ALA A 625 -9.08 -10.20 -10.30
C ALA A 625 -8.77 -11.65 -9.86
N PHE A 626 -9.14 -12.07 -8.66
CA PHE A 626 -8.99 -13.48 -8.25
C PHE A 626 -9.97 -14.44 -8.95
N GLY A 627 -11.01 -13.89 -9.59
CA GLY A 627 -12.01 -14.65 -10.30
C GLY A 627 -11.42 -15.48 -11.45
N ALA A 628 -10.72 -14.83 -12.39
CA ALA A 628 -10.26 -15.49 -13.61
C ALA A 628 -8.82 -15.12 -13.98
N ALA A 629 -8.10 -16.07 -14.58
CA ALA A 629 -6.73 -15.84 -15.07
C ALA A 629 -6.67 -14.68 -16.08
N ASP A 630 -7.62 -14.61 -17.00
CA ASP A 630 -7.69 -13.53 -18.00
C ASP A 630 -7.92 -12.16 -17.37
N TRP A 631 -8.61 -12.08 -16.24
CA TRP A 631 -8.83 -10.83 -15.53
C TRP A 631 -7.54 -10.36 -14.85
N ARG A 632 -6.72 -11.29 -14.33
CA ARG A 632 -5.37 -10.96 -13.83
C ARG A 632 -4.46 -10.48 -14.95
N ARG A 633 -4.49 -11.13 -16.11
CA ARG A 633 -3.74 -10.68 -17.29
C ARG A 633 -4.14 -9.27 -17.73
N TRP A 634 -5.43 -8.93 -17.63
CA TRP A 634 -5.93 -7.60 -17.91
C TRP A 634 -5.42 -6.56 -16.91
N ASP A 635 -5.58 -6.81 -15.61
CA ASP A 635 -5.14 -5.87 -14.58
C ASP A 635 -3.62 -5.64 -14.62
N TRP A 636 -2.84 -6.70 -14.88
CA TRP A 636 -1.41 -6.63 -15.14
C TRP A 636 -1.08 -5.70 -16.32
N LEU A 637 -1.75 -5.90 -17.47
CA LEU A 637 -1.58 -5.08 -18.66
C LEU A 637 -1.88 -3.60 -18.36
N MET A 638 -3.00 -3.32 -17.69
CA MET A 638 -3.38 -1.96 -17.29
C MET A 638 -2.34 -1.35 -16.34
N GLY A 639 -1.74 -2.14 -15.45
CA GLY A 639 -0.62 -1.75 -14.59
C GLY A 639 0.53 -1.18 -15.39
N ARG A 640 0.99 -1.94 -16.39
CA ARG A 640 2.08 -1.53 -17.27
C ARG A 640 1.71 -0.27 -18.07
N LEU A 641 0.55 -0.26 -18.72
CA LEU A 641 0.11 0.87 -19.58
C LEU A 641 -0.04 2.19 -18.81
N HIS A 642 -0.65 2.14 -17.61
CA HIS A 642 -0.78 3.32 -16.75
C HIS A 642 0.59 3.81 -16.26
N CYS A 643 1.50 2.89 -15.89
CA CYS A 643 2.85 3.25 -15.47
C CYS A 643 3.63 3.95 -16.59
N VAL A 644 3.57 3.45 -17.83
CA VAL A 644 4.19 4.12 -19.00
C VAL A 644 3.67 5.55 -19.17
N ALA A 645 2.36 5.77 -19.03
CA ALA A 645 1.78 7.10 -19.17
C ALA A 645 2.30 8.07 -18.09
N HIS A 646 2.28 7.63 -16.82
CA HIS A 646 2.75 8.45 -15.68
C HIS A 646 4.24 8.74 -15.76
N LEU A 647 5.08 7.73 -15.97
CA LEU A 647 6.54 7.88 -16.01
C LEU A 647 7.00 8.62 -17.27
N GLY A 648 6.34 8.38 -18.42
CA GLY A 648 6.58 9.13 -19.64
C GLY A 648 6.33 10.62 -19.44
N ALA A 649 5.19 10.99 -18.86
CA ALA A 649 4.86 12.37 -18.54
C ALA A 649 5.84 12.98 -17.52
N MET A 650 6.18 12.24 -16.45
CA MET A 650 7.17 12.67 -15.44
C MET A 650 8.53 12.99 -16.07
N LEU A 651 8.97 12.22 -17.06
CA LEU A 651 10.25 12.40 -17.74
C LEU A 651 10.21 13.39 -18.91
N GLY A 652 9.05 13.99 -19.18
CA GLY A 652 8.85 14.98 -20.24
C GLY A 652 8.73 14.37 -21.64
N ALA A 653 8.24 13.14 -21.76
CA ALA A 653 7.89 12.55 -23.05
C ALA A 653 6.64 13.23 -23.64
N ASP A 654 6.61 13.36 -24.97
CA ASP A 654 5.42 13.82 -25.69
C ASP A 654 4.37 12.68 -25.83
N GLY A 655 3.15 13.05 -26.22
CA GLY A 655 2.05 12.10 -26.35
C GLY A 655 2.29 11.00 -27.39
N ASP A 656 3.05 11.30 -28.44
CA ASP A 656 3.38 10.32 -29.49
C ASP A 656 4.37 9.28 -28.98
N TRP A 657 5.38 9.71 -28.23
CA TRP A 657 6.32 8.80 -27.57
C TRP A 657 5.58 7.89 -26.59
N ILE A 658 4.69 8.44 -25.76
CA ILE A 658 3.90 7.66 -24.79
C ILE A 658 3.01 6.65 -25.52
N ARG A 659 2.27 7.09 -26.54
CA ARG A 659 1.40 6.24 -27.37
C ARG A 659 2.17 5.06 -27.96
N GLU A 660 3.34 5.33 -28.56
CA GLU A 660 4.14 4.29 -29.18
C GLU A 660 4.76 3.34 -28.14
N THR A 661 5.25 3.86 -27.00
CA THR A 661 5.73 3.01 -25.91
C THR A 661 4.61 2.11 -25.36
N GLN A 662 3.38 2.62 -25.23
CA GLN A 662 2.22 1.81 -24.86
C GLN A 662 1.88 0.72 -25.91
N ARG A 663 2.06 0.98 -27.21
CA ARG A 663 1.94 -0.07 -28.25
C ARG A 663 2.98 -1.18 -28.07
N GLN A 664 4.21 -0.83 -27.68
CA GLN A 664 5.23 -1.83 -27.38
C GLN A 664 4.86 -2.69 -26.16
N VAL A 665 4.21 -2.12 -25.14
CA VAL A 665 3.62 -2.91 -24.03
C VAL A 665 2.56 -3.88 -24.54
N LEU A 666 1.65 -3.43 -25.40
CA LEU A 666 0.63 -4.32 -26.00
C LEU A 666 1.30 -5.48 -26.76
N GLN A 667 2.33 -5.20 -27.56
CA GLN A 667 3.08 -6.20 -28.31
C GLN A 667 3.79 -7.21 -27.40
N ALA A 668 4.50 -6.73 -26.36
CA ALA A 668 5.18 -7.58 -25.38
C ALA A 668 4.21 -8.51 -24.63
N GLU A 669 2.99 -8.04 -24.37
CA GLU A 669 1.95 -8.81 -23.69
C GLU A 669 1.10 -9.67 -24.64
N GLY A 670 1.28 -9.54 -25.96
CA GLY A 670 0.52 -10.26 -26.98
C GLY A 670 -0.93 -9.78 -27.12
N TRP A 671 -1.18 -8.49 -26.94
CA TRP A 671 -2.49 -7.85 -27.09
C TRP A 671 -2.58 -7.03 -28.36
N GLU A 672 -3.70 -7.17 -29.06
CA GLU A 672 -4.07 -6.28 -30.17
C GLU A 672 -4.91 -5.12 -29.63
N ILE A 673 -4.68 -3.90 -30.16
CA ILE A 673 -5.41 -2.70 -29.73
C ILE A 673 -6.93 -2.86 -29.84
N LYS A 674 -7.39 -3.56 -30.89
CA LYS A 674 -8.81 -3.87 -31.09
C LYS A 674 -9.37 -4.76 -29.98
N ALA A 675 -8.61 -5.75 -29.52
CA ALA A 675 -9.02 -6.62 -28.42
C ALA A 675 -9.09 -5.87 -27.09
N VAL A 676 -8.20 -4.87 -26.88
CA VAL A 676 -8.25 -3.97 -25.72
C VAL A 676 -9.53 -3.12 -25.75
N ALA A 677 -9.85 -2.52 -26.90
CA ALA A 677 -11.07 -1.73 -27.08
C ALA A 677 -12.34 -2.55 -26.82
N GLU A 678 -12.46 -3.73 -27.44
CA GLU A 678 -13.58 -4.66 -27.21
C GLU A 678 -13.72 -5.07 -25.73
N ARG A 679 -12.60 -5.20 -25.02
CA ARG A 679 -12.59 -5.56 -23.60
C ARG A 679 -13.06 -4.42 -22.70
N ILE A 680 -12.66 -3.18 -23.00
CA ILE A 680 -13.13 -1.97 -22.31
C ILE A 680 -14.64 -1.83 -22.46
N GLU A 681 -15.16 -2.00 -23.68
CA GLU A 681 -16.59 -1.91 -23.94
C GLU A 681 -17.36 -2.99 -23.16
N ARG A 682 -16.87 -4.24 -23.20
CA ARG A 682 -17.44 -5.33 -22.42
C ARG A 682 -17.45 -5.03 -20.92
N LEU A 683 -16.34 -4.52 -20.38
CA LEU A 683 -16.24 -4.18 -18.96
C LEU A 683 -17.27 -3.11 -18.58
N ALA A 684 -17.45 -2.08 -19.41
CA ALA A 684 -18.44 -1.03 -19.20
C ALA A 684 -19.88 -1.57 -19.20
N GLN A 685 -20.16 -2.58 -20.03
CA GLN A 685 -21.47 -3.24 -20.12
C GLN A 685 -21.73 -4.20 -18.95
N ASP A 686 -20.74 -5.02 -18.58
CA ASP A 686 -20.87 -6.08 -17.58
C ASP A 686 -20.88 -5.53 -16.14
N PHE A 687 -20.18 -4.41 -15.90
CA PHE A 687 -20.02 -3.80 -14.60
C PHE A 687 -20.42 -2.31 -14.60
N PRO A 688 -21.69 -1.94 -14.85
CA PRO A 688 -22.15 -0.55 -14.85
C PRO A 688 -22.05 0.10 -13.46
N VAL A 689 -22.09 1.45 -13.39
CA VAL A 689 -21.94 2.22 -12.12
C VAL A 689 -22.91 1.75 -11.04
N ASP A 690 -24.16 1.45 -11.42
CA ASP A 690 -25.23 1.04 -10.50
C ASP A 690 -25.32 -0.49 -10.29
N ALA A 691 -24.29 -1.25 -10.66
CA ALA A 691 -24.38 -2.72 -10.68
C ALA A 691 -24.71 -3.33 -9.31
N GLY A 692 -24.25 -2.75 -8.20
CA GLY A 692 -24.52 -3.23 -6.84
C GLY A 692 -24.33 -4.75 -6.68
N ILE A 693 -25.34 -5.45 -6.15
CA ILE A 693 -25.34 -6.92 -6.02
C ILE A 693 -25.35 -7.63 -7.39
N GLY A 694 -25.77 -6.95 -8.46
CA GLY A 694 -25.73 -7.44 -9.84
C GLY A 694 -24.33 -7.79 -10.31
N ALA A 695 -23.30 -7.05 -9.88
CA ALA A 695 -21.89 -7.33 -10.20
C ALA A 695 -21.43 -8.72 -9.71
N LEU A 696 -21.89 -9.15 -8.53
CA LEU A 696 -21.63 -10.50 -8.00
C LEU A 696 -22.27 -11.58 -8.87
N VAL A 697 -23.47 -11.31 -9.41
CA VAL A 697 -24.17 -12.24 -10.30
C VAL A 697 -23.48 -12.32 -11.65
N THR A 698 -23.04 -11.19 -12.20
CA THR A 698 -22.26 -11.12 -13.45
C THR A 698 -20.93 -11.88 -13.29
N MET A 699 -20.15 -11.57 -12.25
CA MET A 699 -18.91 -12.29 -11.93
C MET A 699 -19.16 -13.79 -11.80
N ARG A 700 -20.14 -14.23 -11.00
CA ARG A 700 -20.48 -15.65 -10.87
C ARG A 700 -20.84 -16.27 -12.23
N ASN A 701 -21.58 -15.57 -13.08
CA ASN A 701 -21.99 -16.08 -14.38
C ASN A 701 -20.81 -16.23 -15.34
N GLU A 702 -19.90 -15.24 -15.37
CA GLU A 702 -18.66 -15.29 -16.13
C GLU A 702 -17.73 -16.39 -15.63
N LEU A 703 -17.51 -16.50 -14.31
CA LEU A 703 -16.72 -17.59 -13.71
C LEU A 703 -17.32 -18.95 -14.01
N ASN A 704 -18.65 -19.06 -13.98
CA ASN A 704 -19.30 -20.31 -14.30
C ASN A 704 -19.25 -20.65 -15.81
N ALA A 705 -18.76 -19.75 -16.68
CA ALA A 705 -18.61 -20.03 -18.10
C ALA A 705 -17.60 -21.16 -18.36
N SER A 706 -16.52 -21.22 -17.57
CA SER A 706 -15.46 -22.25 -17.66
C SER A 706 -15.64 -23.39 -16.63
N PRO A 707 -15.09 -24.59 -16.88
CA PRO A 707 -14.98 -25.66 -15.89
C PRO A 707 -14.21 -25.24 -14.62
N GLU A 708 -13.13 -24.49 -14.78
CA GLU A 708 -12.23 -24.05 -13.71
C GLU A 708 -12.92 -23.05 -12.79
N GLY A 709 -13.59 -22.03 -13.34
CA GLY A 709 -14.31 -21.03 -12.54
C GLY A 709 -15.53 -21.59 -11.80
N ARG A 710 -16.12 -22.69 -12.29
CA ARG A 710 -17.14 -23.46 -11.53
C ARG A 710 -16.55 -24.16 -10.30
N ALA A 711 -15.34 -24.71 -10.41
CA ALA A 711 -14.66 -25.35 -9.29
C ALA A 711 -14.28 -24.33 -8.21
N ILE A 712 -13.78 -23.16 -8.63
CA ILE A 712 -13.46 -22.02 -7.76
C ILE A 712 -14.72 -21.53 -7.01
N THR A 713 -15.80 -21.26 -7.74
CA THR A 713 -17.06 -20.76 -7.17
C THR A 713 -17.64 -21.74 -6.13
N LYS A 714 -17.54 -23.05 -6.41
CA LYS A 714 -17.98 -24.10 -5.50
C LYS A 714 -17.07 -24.18 -4.26
N GLY A 715 -15.74 -24.15 -4.43
CA GLY A 715 -14.79 -24.21 -3.33
C GLY A 715 -14.91 -23.05 -2.34
N ILE A 716 -15.08 -21.81 -2.84
CA ILE A 716 -15.31 -20.63 -2.00
C ILE A 716 -16.63 -20.77 -1.22
N ALA A 717 -17.71 -21.17 -1.89
CA ALA A 717 -19.01 -21.36 -1.26
C ALA A 717 -18.98 -22.47 -0.20
N ASP A 718 -18.26 -23.56 -0.46
CA ASP A 718 -18.04 -24.63 0.51
C ASP A 718 -17.33 -24.10 1.77
N ARG A 719 -16.29 -23.27 1.60
CA ARG A 719 -15.51 -22.70 2.71
C ARG A 719 -16.20 -21.61 3.50
N MET A 720 -16.94 -20.71 2.84
CA MET A 720 -17.73 -19.69 3.56
C MET A 720 -18.72 -20.33 4.53
N VAL A 721 -19.28 -21.49 4.16
CA VAL A 721 -20.16 -22.27 5.04
C VAL A 721 -19.37 -22.87 6.20
N ASP A 722 -18.22 -23.49 5.93
CA ASP A 722 -17.40 -24.17 6.95
C ASP A 722 -16.79 -23.20 7.98
N VAL A 723 -16.43 -21.98 7.58
CA VAL A 723 -15.84 -20.95 8.45
C VAL A 723 -16.91 -20.13 9.19
N SER A 724 -18.16 -20.12 8.72
CA SER A 724 -19.25 -19.41 9.39
C SER A 724 -19.70 -20.14 10.66
N SER A 725 -19.40 -19.58 11.83
CA SER A 725 -19.98 -20.02 13.09
C SER A 725 -21.46 -19.63 13.15
N GLY A 726 -22.34 -20.42 12.55
CA GLY A 726 -23.80 -20.23 12.68
C GLY A 726 -24.69 -20.65 11.52
N LEU A 727 -24.16 -21.12 10.38
CA LEU A 727 -25.02 -21.68 9.33
C LEU A 727 -25.36 -23.14 9.64
N GLY A 728 -26.63 -23.42 9.96
CA GLY A 728 -27.11 -24.78 10.11
C GLY A 728 -26.88 -25.61 8.83
N PRO A 729 -26.66 -26.94 8.93
CA PRO A 729 -26.26 -27.78 7.80
C PRO A 729 -27.19 -27.71 6.59
N GLU A 730 -28.48 -27.44 6.80
CA GLU A 730 -29.48 -27.27 5.73
C GLU A 730 -29.30 -25.97 4.92
N VAL A 731 -28.96 -24.87 5.58
CA VAL A 731 -28.71 -23.57 4.93
C VAL A 731 -27.37 -23.59 4.20
N GLY A 732 -26.37 -24.24 4.79
CA GLY A 732 -25.08 -24.50 4.15
C GLY A 732 -25.22 -25.26 2.83
N ASN A 733 -25.99 -26.36 2.84
CA ASN A 733 -26.28 -27.15 1.63
C ASN A 733 -27.04 -26.35 0.55
N TRP A 734 -27.88 -25.40 0.96
CA TRP A 734 -28.60 -24.53 0.04
C TRP A 734 -27.69 -23.49 -0.64
N VAL A 735 -26.78 -22.85 0.12
CA VAL A 735 -25.76 -21.93 -0.40
C VAL A 735 -24.83 -22.64 -1.40
N LYS A 736 -24.37 -23.85 -1.04
CA LYS A 736 -23.58 -24.74 -1.91
C LYS A 736 -24.32 -25.06 -3.21
N ALA A 737 -25.62 -25.34 -3.13
CA ALA A 737 -26.47 -25.63 -4.29
C ALA A 737 -26.82 -24.40 -5.15
N ALA A 738 -26.70 -23.19 -4.61
CA ALA A 738 -26.97 -21.92 -5.31
C ALA A 738 -25.73 -21.37 -6.03
N ALA A 739 -24.54 -21.54 -5.44
CA ALA A 739 -23.27 -21.09 -6.01
C ALA A 739 -22.88 -21.84 -7.30
N GLY A 740 -23.16 -23.15 -7.37
CA GLY A 740 -22.75 -24.02 -8.49
C GLY A 740 -23.65 -24.05 -9.74
N ARG A 741 -24.63 -23.16 -9.91
CA ARG A 741 -25.58 -23.24 -11.04
C ARG A 741 -25.40 -22.15 -12.10
N LYS A 742 -25.10 -22.57 -13.34
CA LYS A 742 -25.46 -21.81 -14.57
C LYS A 742 -26.98 -21.62 -14.61
N HIS A 743 -27.44 -20.42 -14.98
CA HIS A 743 -28.85 -20.18 -15.27
C HIS A 743 -29.26 -20.78 -16.62
N GLN A 744 -29.26 -22.12 -16.76
CA GLN A 744 -29.90 -22.80 -17.91
C GLN A 744 -30.53 -24.14 -17.47
N PRO A 745 -31.88 -24.25 -17.38
CA PRO A 745 -32.54 -25.48 -16.95
C PRO A 745 -32.99 -26.35 -18.15
N GLY A 746 -32.11 -27.26 -18.59
CA GLY A 746 -32.47 -28.23 -19.64
C GLY A 746 -33.32 -29.42 -19.16
N SER A 747 -33.10 -29.94 -17.95
CA SER A 747 -33.66 -31.25 -17.56
C SER A 747 -35.13 -31.20 -17.08
N TRP A 748 -35.93 -32.15 -17.58
CA TRP A 748 -37.36 -32.33 -17.29
C TRP A 748 -37.67 -32.49 -15.79
N LEU A 749 -36.83 -33.24 -15.06
CA LEU A 749 -36.99 -33.46 -13.62
C LEU A 749 -36.85 -32.16 -12.82
N LEU A 750 -35.90 -31.30 -13.18
CA LEU A 750 -35.70 -30.01 -12.53
C LEU A 750 -36.81 -29.01 -12.87
N ARG A 751 -37.36 -29.04 -14.09
CA ARG A 751 -38.56 -28.24 -14.45
C ARG A 751 -39.76 -28.64 -13.59
N THR A 752 -39.95 -29.95 -13.41
CA THR A 752 -41.03 -30.51 -12.59
C THR A 752 -40.87 -30.13 -11.11
N ALA A 753 -39.66 -30.24 -10.55
CA ALA A 753 -39.37 -29.84 -9.18
C ALA A 753 -39.55 -28.33 -8.95
N ARG A 754 -39.09 -27.48 -9.88
CA ARG A 754 -39.27 -26.02 -9.81
C ARG A 754 -40.74 -25.62 -9.86
N TRP A 755 -41.52 -26.21 -10.76
CA TRP A 755 -42.95 -25.94 -10.83
C TRP A 755 -43.67 -26.40 -9.56
N PHE A 756 -43.35 -27.58 -9.03
CA PHE A 756 -43.98 -28.07 -7.81
C PHE A 756 -43.71 -27.16 -6.60
N THR A 757 -42.48 -26.67 -6.46
CA THR A 757 -42.02 -25.80 -5.35
C THR A 757 -42.31 -24.30 -5.55
N GLU A 758 -42.76 -23.87 -6.73
CA GLU A 758 -43.07 -22.48 -7.05
C GLU A 758 -44.01 -21.76 -6.06
N PRO A 759 -45.09 -22.37 -5.52
CA PRO A 759 -45.95 -21.68 -4.56
C PRO A 759 -45.21 -21.37 -3.27
N ALA A 760 -44.33 -22.28 -2.82
CA ALA A 760 -43.48 -22.06 -1.65
C ALA A 760 -42.44 -20.98 -1.91
N ARG A 761 -41.83 -20.99 -3.11
CA ARG A 761 -40.86 -19.97 -3.54
C ARG A 761 -41.51 -18.59 -3.63
N GLN A 762 -42.69 -18.46 -4.24
CA GLN A 762 -43.42 -17.19 -4.34
C GLN A 762 -43.80 -16.66 -2.95
N THR A 763 -44.43 -17.47 -2.10
CA THR A 763 -44.84 -17.06 -0.76
C THR A 763 -43.64 -16.68 0.13
N ALA A 764 -42.51 -17.38 0.01
CA ALA A 764 -41.28 -17.02 0.72
C ALA A 764 -40.66 -15.71 0.19
N TRP A 765 -40.52 -15.55 -1.12
CA TRP A 765 -39.85 -14.39 -1.73
C TRP A 765 -40.69 -13.10 -1.69
N GLU A 766 -42.01 -13.19 -1.89
CA GLU A 766 -42.92 -12.05 -1.75
C GLU A 766 -42.98 -11.51 -0.31
N ARG A 767 -42.73 -12.37 0.67
CA ARG A 767 -42.63 -11.97 2.09
C ARG A 767 -41.24 -11.45 2.47
N MET A 768 -40.18 -11.85 1.76
CA MET A 768 -38.80 -11.40 2.01
C MET A 768 -38.40 -10.14 1.23
N VAL A 769 -38.95 -9.90 0.03
CA VAL A 769 -38.54 -8.81 -0.86
C VAL A 769 -39.79 -8.14 -1.48
N ARG A 770 -39.96 -6.83 -1.24
CA ARG A 770 -41.06 -6.06 -1.90
C ARG A 770 -40.86 -6.05 -3.42
N GLY A 771 -41.87 -6.50 -4.16
CA GLY A 771 -41.92 -6.36 -5.62
C GLY A 771 -41.05 -7.33 -6.41
N ALA A 772 -40.68 -8.49 -5.83
CA ALA A 772 -39.88 -9.50 -6.53
C ALA A 772 -40.51 -9.91 -7.88
N LYS A 773 -39.89 -9.51 -9.00
CA LYS A 773 -40.24 -10.00 -10.34
C LYS A 773 -39.74 -11.43 -10.50
N LEU A 774 -40.51 -12.39 -9.98
CA LEU A 774 -40.24 -13.82 -10.18
C LEU A 774 -40.73 -14.23 -11.57
N THR A 775 -39.84 -14.78 -12.39
CA THR A 775 -40.24 -15.45 -13.63
C THR A 775 -41.08 -16.69 -13.29
N PRO A 776 -42.31 -16.81 -13.84
CA PRO A 776 -43.17 -17.96 -13.60
C PRO A 776 -42.53 -19.23 -14.11
N ALA A 777 -42.64 -20.32 -13.34
CA ALA A 777 -42.10 -21.61 -13.74
C ALA A 777 -42.97 -22.20 -14.85
N GLN A 778 -42.37 -22.61 -15.97
CA GLN A 778 -43.10 -23.32 -17.02
C GLN A 778 -43.71 -24.62 -16.46
N ARG A 779 -45.00 -24.79 -16.70
CA ARG A 779 -45.76 -25.95 -16.25
C ARG A 779 -45.35 -27.20 -17.02
N PRO A 780 -45.07 -28.34 -16.36
CA PRO A 780 -44.82 -29.60 -17.05
C PRO A 780 -46.08 -30.04 -17.80
N GLN A 781 -45.92 -30.46 -19.06
CA GLN A 781 -47.02 -30.81 -19.97
C GLN A 781 -47.96 -31.89 -19.39
N ILE A 782 -47.42 -32.84 -18.61
CA ILE A 782 -48.20 -33.93 -17.99
C ILE A 782 -49.22 -33.47 -16.94
N PHE A 783 -49.11 -32.24 -16.44
CA PHE A 783 -50.02 -31.67 -15.44
C PHE A 783 -50.93 -30.59 -16.02
N GLU A 784 -50.99 -30.43 -17.34
CA GLU A 784 -51.88 -29.47 -17.97
C GLU A 784 -53.36 -29.84 -17.77
N PRO A 785 -54.26 -28.86 -17.54
CA PRO A 785 -55.68 -29.13 -17.31
C PRO A 785 -56.36 -29.79 -18.51
N TRP A 786 -55.84 -29.54 -19.72
CA TRP A 786 -56.43 -30.01 -20.95
C TRP A 786 -56.06 -31.46 -21.26
N LEU A 787 -54.98 -31.99 -20.68
CA LEU A 787 -54.45 -33.31 -21.02
C LEU A 787 -55.40 -34.47 -20.64
N PRO A 788 -56.04 -34.51 -19.46
CA PRO A 788 -57.05 -35.52 -19.13
C PRO A 788 -58.29 -35.43 -20.03
N VAL A 789 -58.69 -34.20 -20.40
CA VAL A 789 -59.84 -33.96 -21.29
C VAL A 789 -59.54 -34.43 -22.71
N ALA A 790 -58.34 -34.11 -23.22
CA ALA A 790 -57.90 -34.55 -24.54
C ALA A 790 -57.79 -36.08 -24.64
N THR A 791 -57.22 -36.74 -23.61
CA THR A 791 -57.16 -38.21 -23.58
C THR A 791 -58.54 -38.85 -23.41
N ALA A 792 -59.47 -38.23 -22.68
CA ALA A 792 -60.86 -38.69 -22.60
C ALA A 792 -61.56 -38.61 -23.96
N VAL A 793 -61.39 -37.50 -24.69
CA VAL A 793 -61.95 -37.30 -26.03
C VAL A 793 -61.39 -38.34 -27.00
N ILE A 794 -60.08 -38.62 -26.97
CA ILE A 794 -59.46 -39.67 -27.78
C ILE A 794 -60.03 -41.05 -27.43
N GLY A 795 -60.20 -41.35 -26.14
CA GLY A 795 -60.83 -42.59 -25.69
C GLY A 795 -62.27 -42.75 -26.17
N ILE A 796 -63.07 -41.68 -26.15
CA ILE A 796 -64.44 -41.66 -26.66
C ILE A 796 -64.47 -41.83 -28.19
N LEU A 797 -63.58 -41.16 -28.92
CA LEU A 797 -63.45 -41.33 -30.38
C LEU A 797 -63.07 -42.75 -30.76
N LEU A 798 -62.18 -43.40 -29.97
CA LEU A 798 -61.82 -44.80 -30.15
C LEU A 798 -62.99 -45.76 -29.86
N LEU A 799 -63.86 -45.44 -28.90
CA LEU A 799 -65.12 -46.19 -28.66
C LEU A 799 -66.10 -46.04 -29.83
N ILE A 800 -66.23 -44.83 -30.38
CA ILE A 800 -67.08 -44.58 -31.56
C ILE A 800 -66.54 -45.36 -32.76
N LEU A 801 -65.22 -45.34 -32.98
CA LEU A 801 -64.56 -46.09 -34.04
C LEU A 801 -64.75 -47.61 -33.90
N ALA A 802 -64.65 -48.13 -32.67
CA ALA A 802 -64.98 -49.52 -32.34
C ALA A 802 -66.46 -49.85 -32.59
N GLY A 803 -67.36 -48.87 -32.50
CA GLY A 803 -68.77 -49.05 -32.88
C GLY A 803 -68.96 -49.27 -34.38
N THR A 804 -68.09 -48.69 -35.22
CA THR A 804 -68.27 -48.55 -36.67
C THR A 804 -67.47 -49.52 -37.55
N VAL A 805 -66.37 -50.10 -37.06
CA VAL A 805 -65.47 -50.95 -37.87
C VAL A 805 -65.33 -52.34 -37.23
N ASP A 806 -66.02 -53.35 -37.80
CA ASP A 806 -66.12 -54.69 -37.21
C ASP A 806 -64.78 -55.48 -37.18
N SER A 807 -63.87 -55.23 -38.13
CA SER A 807 -62.61 -55.97 -38.25
C SER A 807 -61.57 -55.64 -37.18
N LEU A 808 -61.72 -54.52 -36.47
CA LEU A 808 -60.78 -54.04 -35.44
C LEU A 808 -61.43 -53.84 -34.06
N ARG A 809 -62.72 -54.17 -33.93
CA ARG A 809 -63.60 -53.88 -32.79
C ARG A 809 -62.98 -54.13 -31.42
N LEU A 810 -62.45 -55.34 -31.25
CA LEU A 810 -61.94 -55.84 -29.97
C LEU A 810 -60.66 -55.11 -29.56
N LEU A 811 -59.79 -54.82 -30.53
CA LEU A 811 -58.52 -54.15 -30.33
C LEU A 811 -58.72 -52.65 -30.06
N THR A 812 -59.62 -52.00 -30.81
CA THR A 812 -59.99 -50.59 -30.58
C THR A 812 -60.77 -50.37 -29.28
N ALA A 813 -61.61 -51.32 -28.86
CA ALA A 813 -62.34 -51.24 -27.59
C ALA A 813 -61.41 -51.41 -26.37
N LEU A 814 -60.44 -52.34 -26.45
CA LEU A 814 -59.40 -52.48 -25.41
C LEU A 814 -58.51 -51.24 -25.33
N LEU A 815 -58.12 -50.67 -26.47
CA LEU A 815 -57.31 -49.45 -26.51
C LEU A 815 -58.08 -48.25 -25.96
N ALA A 816 -59.37 -48.12 -26.30
CA ALA A 816 -60.26 -47.12 -25.75
C ALA A 816 -60.39 -47.24 -24.22
N GLY A 817 -60.59 -48.45 -23.70
CA GLY A 817 -60.64 -48.72 -22.27
C GLY A 817 -59.33 -48.33 -21.55
N ALA A 818 -58.18 -48.66 -22.14
CA ALA A 818 -56.87 -48.28 -21.60
C ALA A 818 -56.65 -46.77 -21.62
N VAL A 819 -57.05 -46.08 -22.69
CA VAL A 819 -56.92 -44.62 -22.83
C VAL A 819 -57.86 -43.88 -21.86
N LEU A 820 -59.09 -44.37 -21.65
CA LEU A 820 -60.03 -43.82 -20.68
C LEU A 820 -59.57 -44.05 -19.23
N ALA A 821 -59.01 -45.24 -18.93
CA ALA A 821 -58.40 -45.52 -17.64
C ALA A 821 -57.19 -44.59 -17.38
N LEU A 822 -56.34 -44.38 -18.39
CA LEU A 822 -55.22 -43.44 -18.33
C LEU A 822 -55.70 -41.99 -18.13
N SER A 823 -56.78 -41.58 -18.79
CA SER A 823 -57.41 -40.27 -18.59
C SER A 823 -57.91 -40.09 -17.16
N ALA A 824 -58.58 -41.11 -16.59
CA ALA A 824 -59.04 -41.08 -15.20
C ALA A 824 -57.87 -40.98 -14.22
N VAL A 825 -56.80 -41.76 -14.43
CA VAL A 825 -55.58 -41.69 -13.62
C VAL A 825 -54.91 -40.31 -13.73
N LEU A 826 -54.75 -39.77 -14.94
CA LEU A 826 -54.20 -38.42 -15.17
C LEU A 826 -55.08 -37.35 -14.50
N GLY A 827 -56.40 -37.50 -14.54
CA GLY A 827 -57.36 -36.62 -13.86
C GLY A 827 -57.19 -36.64 -12.35
N VAL A 828 -57.13 -37.83 -11.73
CA VAL A 828 -56.90 -38.00 -10.29
C VAL A 828 -55.55 -37.46 -9.87
N VAL A 829 -54.48 -37.76 -10.63
CA VAL A 829 -53.13 -37.26 -10.35
C VAL A 829 -53.08 -35.74 -10.47
N THR A 830 -53.65 -35.16 -11.53
CA THR A 830 -53.67 -33.70 -11.72
C THR A 830 -54.47 -33.00 -10.63
N TRP A 831 -55.60 -33.59 -10.22
CA TRP A 831 -56.40 -33.09 -9.09
C TRP A 831 -55.65 -33.17 -7.76
N TYR A 832 -55.02 -34.31 -7.48
CA TYR A 832 -54.24 -34.53 -6.26
C TYR A 832 -53.06 -33.56 -6.17
N VAL A 833 -52.30 -33.39 -7.25
CA VAL A 833 -51.18 -32.45 -7.33
C VAL A 833 -51.63 -31.01 -7.14
N ARG A 834 -52.77 -30.61 -7.72
CA ARG A 834 -53.36 -29.28 -7.48
C ARG A 834 -53.77 -29.09 -6.03
N ARG A 835 -54.40 -30.09 -5.42
CA ARG A 835 -54.82 -30.07 -4.02
C ARG A 835 -53.60 -30.00 -3.09
N ALA A 836 -52.54 -30.74 -3.40
CA ALA A 836 -51.27 -30.70 -2.67
C ALA A 836 -50.59 -29.33 -2.75
N ARG A 837 -50.46 -28.74 -3.95
CA ARG A 837 -49.90 -27.37 -4.10
C ARG A 837 -50.71 -26.31 -3.34
N ARG A 838 -52.05 -26.40 -3.34
CA ARG A 838 -52.91 -25.50 -2.54
C ARG A 838 -52.73 -25.71 -1.03
N ARG A 839 -52.63 -26.97 -0.58
CA ARG A 839 -52.37 -27.29 0.83
C ARG A 839 -51.00 -26.78 1.29
N ILE A 840 -49.96 -26.94 0.47
CA ILE A 840 -48.61 -26.45 0.77
C ILE A 840 -48.63 -24.92 0.90
N ARG A 841 -49.26 -24.20 -0.03
CA ARG A 841 -49.43 -22.74 0.07
C ARG A 841 -50.15 -22.34 1.36
N GLY A 842 -51.32 -22.93 1.64
CA GLY A 842 -52.08 -22.62 2.85
C GLY A 842 -51.45 -23.10 4.17
N TRP A 843 -50.53 -24.08 4.12
CA TRP A 843 -49.73 -24.51 5.26
C TRP A 843 -48.59 -23.53 5.53
N LEU A 844 -47.91 -23.06 4.49
CA LEU A 844 -46.86 -22.04 4.58
C LEU A 844 -47.40 -20.70 5.06
N GLU A 845 -48.53 -20.25 4.51
CA GLU A 845 -49.19 -19.00 4.91
C GLU A 845 -49.56 -18.96 6.40
N ARG A 846 -49.91 -20.12 6.98
CA ARG A 846 -50.30 -20.26 8.39
C ARG A 846 -49.15 -20.45 9.37
N ARG A 847 -48.04 -21.05 8.91
CA ARG A 847 -46.92 -21.47 9.78
C ARG A 847 -45.75 -20.49 9.75
N MET A 848 -45.69 -19.62 8.74
CA MET A 848 -44.75 -18.51 8.70
C MET A 848 -45.38 -17.28 9.37
N PRO A 849 -44.77 -16.70 10.43
CA PRO A 849 -45.30 -15.54 11.13
C PRO A 849 -45.48 -14.34 10.18
N GLU A 850 -46.45 -13.48 10.45
CA GLU A 850 -46.62 -12.23 9.71
C GLU A 850 -45.43 -11.31 10.02
N ILE A 851 -44.54 -11.19 9.04
CA ILE A 851 -43.47 -10.19 9.03
C ILE A 851 -44.17 -8.83 8.82
N SER A 852 -44.05 -7.94 9.82
CA SER A 852 -44.67 -6.62 9.78
C SER A 852 -44.29 -5.90 8.47
N PRO A 853 -45.15 -5.05 7.89
CA PRO A 853 -44.83 -4.32 6.67
C PRO A 853 -43.52 -3.51 6.73
N GLU A 854 -43.06 -3.20 7.96
CA GLU A 854 -41.82 -2.51 8.30
C GLU A 854 -40.56 -3.40 8.21
N SER A 855 -40.69 -4.72 8.42
CA SER A 855 -39.58 -5.68 8.36
C SER A 855 -39.37 -6.32 6.97
N ARG A 856 -40.18 -5.97 5.96
CA ARG A 856 -40.12 -6.54 4.59
C ARG A 856 -38.93 -6.05 3.72
N ASN A 857 -37.85 -5.57 4.33
CA ASN A 857 -36.57 -5.22 3.71
C ASN A 857 -35.51 -4.98 4.83
N GLN A 858 -35.33 -5.95 5.74
CA GLN A 858 -34.18 -6.02 6.67
C GLN A 858 -33.21 -7.11 6.22
#